data_AF-A0A8J3QGJ8-F1
#
_entry.id   AF-A0A8J3QGJ8-F1
#
_cell.length_a   1.000
_cell.length_b   1.000
_cell.length_c   1.000
_cell.angle_alpha   90.00
_cell.angle_beta   90.00
_cell.angle_gamma   90.00
#
_symmetry.space_group_name_H-M   'P 1'
#
loop_
_entity.id
_entity.type
_entity.pdbx_description
1 polymer ?
#
loop_
_entity_poly.entity_id
_entity_poly.type
_entity_poly.pdbx_seq_one_letter_code
_entity_poly.pdbx_strand_id
1 'polypeptide(L)'
;MDEPWWAFGFPHGQPLGSDAHGVVGAALSYGWMRLDTESRHVVKPGFSGSGVWSPRYEAIVGLIAQAHAGGDHHGDAVAVTLHQAIQDLPHEKLAGVAAWSVQAAGESALAAWGWSLESDVEAVRHWRPRARGVAVDAEGGFRFKGRRAALTAIVDWLDRPNPDRSVMVVTGSPGVGKSAVLGRVVTTADAQLRAALPESDDNVKATAGSVACAVHVKGKTALDVAVEVARAAAIRLPSQPDELAPALYRRLAAAEAVRFNIVIDALDEATDAQQARLIISEIVLPVARICAEVGAQVVVGSRRHDDGGDLLAMFEPGNQLVDLDTQHFFAAEDLIAYTLATLQLTGAERVGNPYADRTVAAPVAARIAALAQRNFLVAGLVARRHGLYDINPVALEALVSLDISEALDAYLRRLPSVGSAQASLALTALAFAEAPGLTTSLWRTVLSGLGADVDVAQLTAFAESSAANFLIESSSEGTAHRYRLFHQALNDTLLTRRAKQHRQADDEGRITSALMAEGSTNSWTQADPYLLRSLPWHAYRAGMLDSLLLDDPYLLRADLLRLLPLAAGANLAEAARSRVRLLRLTPAALTADPSHRAALFSVTAALEGLGDGFAPHHPAPYRATWAAVAHRTEWSILEGHTGWVRAACPVMVQGRNLLASASSDRTVRLWDPETGQQQRILEGHTGPALAVCPVMVRGRTLLASASDDHTVRLWDPETGQQQRILEGHTRRTLAVCPVVVQERTLLASAGSDGTVRLWDPETGQQQRILSGHTGWVRTVCPVMVQGHTLLASASDDGTVRLWDPETGQQQRILDGHTSWVLAVCPIVVQDRTLLASAGNDGTVRLWDPETGRQQRLLEGHTGTVLAVCPVVLQGRTLLASASEDGTVRLWNPETGQQQRILRGHTNWVRTVCPVVVQGRTLLASASDDRTVRLWDPETGQQQRIPGGHTNTVLGVSTIVVRGHTLLASASDDRTVRLWDPETGQQQRTLDGHTSWVSAVCPVVVQGHTLLASASGDGTVRLWDPETGREYRRKSAFPWIRRASIPMKHRVGPVWAVCSVVVQGHTLLASAGNEGTVRLWDPETQQQERTLEGHTGWVRTVCPVVVQGHTLLASASDDGTVRLWDLETGQQRRTLRGHTDRVRTVCPVVVQSHTLLASASDDRTIRLWDPETGQQQRTLEGHTGPVLAVCPVVLQGRTLLASASTDRTMRLWDPETGSHTTIPLHNQGYGLAWIGDQVTVALSSGLLSIRLQI
;
A
#
# COMPACT_ATOMS: atom_id res chain seq x y z
N MET A 1 -14.08 42.48 21.71
CA MET A 1 -15.39 42.90 21.17
C MET A 1 -16.32 41.98 21.89
N ASP A 2 -16.80 42.40 23.06
CA ASP A 2 -17.46 41.47 23.98
C ASP A 2 -18.93 41.89 24.02
N GLU A 3 -19.61 41.67 22.89
CA GLU A 3 -21.03 41.99 22.77
C GLU A 3 -21.84 40.80 23.33
N PRO A 4 -22.71 41.00 24.33
CA PRO A 4 -23.51 39.94 24.92
C PRO A 4 -24.61 39.50 23.94
N TRP A 5 -24.84 38.20 23.85
CA TRP A 5 -25.95 37.61 23.07
C TRP A 5 -26.82 36.73 23.97
N TRP A 6 -28.10 36.63 23.60
CA TRP A 6 -29.08 35.77 24.27
C TRP A 6 -29.86 34.97 23.25
N ALA A 7 -30.03 33.69 23.52
CA ALA A 7 -30.78 32.79 22.66
C ALA A 7 -31.73 31.91 23.45
N PHE A 8 -32.96 31.86 22.96
CA PHE A 8 -33.96 30.86 23.35
C PHE A 8 -34.02 29.82 22.23
N GLY A 9 -33.38 28.67 22.44
CA GLY A 9 -33.35 27.57 21.48
C GLY A 9 -34.27 26.44 21.90
N PHE A 10 -34.76 25.68 20.92
CA PHE A 10 -35.48 24.41 21.14
C PHE A 10 -34.62 23.22 20.68
N PRO A 11 -33.59 22.80 21.44
CA PRO A 11 -32.89 21.57 21.11
C PRO A 11 -33.91 20.42 21.11
N HIS A 12 -34.02 19.72 19.98
CA HIS A 12 -34.89 18.54 19.83
C HIS A 12 -36.41 18.79 19.99
N GLY A 13 -36.89 20.02 19.78
CA GLY A 13 -38.33 20.31 19.69
C GLY A 13 -39.11 20.31 21.02
N GLN A 14 -38.45 20.49 22.16
CA GLN A 14 -39.14 20.60 23.46
C GLN A 14 -39.71 22.02 23.69
N PRO A 15 -40.98 22.20 24.12
CA PRO A 15 -41.64 23.52 24.11
C PRO A 15 -41.25 24.48 25.24
N LEU A 16 -40.39 24.08 26.19
CA LEU A 16 -40.06 24.85 27.39
C LEU A 16 -38.54 24.85 27.67
N GLY A 17 -37.91 26.00 27.42
CA GLY A 17 -36.82 26.57 28.23
C GLY A 17 -35.43 25.93 28.13
N SER A 18 -34.57 26.48 27.27
CA SER A 18 -33.13 26.56 27.53
C SER A 18 -32.63 27.89 26.99
N ASP A 19 -32.37 28.84 27.89
CA ASP A 19 -31.71 30.09 27.58
C ASP A 19 -30.19 29.86 27.56
N ALA A 20 -29.59 30.07 26.39
CA ALA A 20 -28.14 30.15 26.24
C ALA A 20 -27.75 31.63 26.11
N HIS A 21 -26.78 32.05 26.90
CA HIS A 21 -26.26 33.41 26.86
C HIS A 21 -24.75 33.40 27.07
N GLY A 22 -24.12 34.47 26.62
CA GLY A 22 -22.69 34.69 26.77
C GLY A 22 -22.24 35.86 25.90
N VAL A 23 -20.99 35.85 25.48
CA VAL A 23 -20.41 36.89 24.63
C VAL A 23 -20.15 36.36 23.23
N VAL A 24 -20.36 37.21 22.23
CA VAL A 24 -19.84 36.96 20.90
C VAL A 24 -18.32 37.06 21.01
N GLY A 25 -17.63 35.94 20.84
CA GLY A 25 -16.18 35.84 20.87
C GLY A 25 -15.55 36.40 19.59
N ALA A 26 -14.48 35.76 19.10
CA ALA A 26 -13.82 36.22 17.88
C ALA A 26 -14.77 36.16 16.67
N ALA A 27 -14.86 37.28 15.93
CA ALA A 27 -15.40 37.27 14.58
C ALA A 27 -14.53 36.35 13.72
N LEU A 28 -15.16 35.34 13.13
CA LEU A 28 -14.53 34.42 12.20
C LEU A 28 -14.82 34.92 10.77
N SER A 29 -14.01 34.51 9.80
CA SER A 29 -14.21 34.89 8.41
C SER A 29 -15.59 34.46 7.89
N TYR A 30 -16.14 35.20 6.92
CA TYR A 30 -17.35 34.85 6.17
C TYR A 30 -18.67 34.88 6.96
N GLY A 31 -18.83 35.82 7.90
CA GLY A 31 -20.08 35.98 8.68
C GLY A 31 -20.26 34.93 9.80
N TRP A 32 -19.22 34.12 10.02
CA TRP A 32 -19.14 33.22 11.16
C TRP A 32 -18.67 34.00 12.40
N MET A 33 -19.15 33.60 13.56
CA MET A 33 -18.71 34.12 14.84
C MET A 33 -18.55 32.97 15.82
N ARG A 34 -17.58 33.09 16.71
CA ARG A 34 -17.51 32.21 17.87
C ARG A 34 -18.49 32.70 18.92
N LEU A 35 -19.33 31.80 19.42
CA LEU A 35 -20.26 32.03 20.52
C LEU A 35 -19.67 31.38 21.76
N ASP A 36 -19.20 32.21 22.69
CA ASP A 36 -18.71 31.73 23.97
C ASP A 36 -19.90 31.64 24.92
N THR A 37 -20.17 30.45 25.47
CA THR A 37 -21.32 30.23 26.36
C THR A 37 -20.90 30.37 27.82
N GLU A 38 -21.52 31.29 28.54
CA GLU A 38 -21.43 31.37 30.02
C GLU A 38 -22.52 30.51 30.69
N SER A 39 -23.56 30.14 29.94
CA SER A 39 -24.65 29.29 30.40
C SER A 39 -24.28 27.80 30.47
N ARG A 40 -25.08 26.99 31.20
CA ARG A 40 -24.91 25.52 31.29
C ARG A 40 -25.18 24.76 29.98
N HIS A 41 -25.70 25.42 28.96
CA HIS A 41 -26.12 24.81 27.70
C HIS A 41 -25.14 25.15 26.59
N VAL A 42 -24.44 24.13 26.06
CA VAL A 42 -23.48 24.28 24.96
C VAL A 42 -24.21 24.50 23.63
N VAL A 43 -23.67 25.36 22.78
CA VAL A 43 -24.13 25.56 21.40
C VAL A 43 -23.93 24.26 20.61
N LYS A 44 -25.02 23.68 20.09
CA LYS A 44 -25.01 22.41 19.32
C LYS A 44 -25.64 22.58 17.94
N PRO A 45 -25.33 21.68 16.98
CA PRO A 45 -26.05 21.60 15.71
C PRO A 45 -27.58 21.55 15.93
N GLY A 46 -28.29 22.54 15.40
CA GLY A 46 -29.74 22.74 15.62
C GLY A 46 -30.11 24.00 16.39
N PHE A 47 -29.15 24.76 16.92
CA PHE A 47 -29.36 26.12 17.39
C PHE A 47 -29.54 27.06 16.18
N SER A 48 -30.77 27.56 15.96
CA SER A 48 -31.13 28.49 14.87
C SER A 48 -32.34 29.36 15.26
N GLY A 49 -32.43 30.58 14.74
CA GLY A 49 -33.56 31.50 14.93
C GLY A 49 -33.44 32.45 16.13
N SER A 50 -32.29 32.48 16.82
CA SER A 50 -32.09 33.32 18.01
C SER A 50 -31.57 34.71 17.66
N GLY A 51 -32.14 35.75 18.28
CA GLY A 51 -31.76 37.15 18.06
C GLY A 51 -30.40 37.52 18.64
N VAL A 52 -29.56 38.19 17.86
CA VAL A 52 -28.31 38.77 18.33
C VAL A 52 -28.58 40.21 18.79
N TRP A 53 -28.43 40.47 20.08
CA TRP A 53 -28.64 41.79 20.68
C TRP A 53 -27.35 42.62 20.61
N SER A 54 -27.45 43.90 20.21
CA SER A 54 -26.32 44.82 20.35
C SER A 54 -26.62 45.86 21.43
N PRO A 55 -25.84 45.91 22.53
CA PRO A 55 -26.00 46.92 23.58
C PRO A 55 -25.81 48.34 23.07
N ARG A 56 -25.02 48.52 22.00
CA ARG A 56 -24.74 49.81 21.38
C ARG A 56 -25.98 50.44 20.74
N TYR A 57 -26.91 49.61 20.27
CA TYR A 57 -28.11 50.04 19.56
C TYR A 57 -29.40 49.73 20.33
N GLU A 58 -29.28 49.12 21.51
CA GLU A 58 -30.39 48.64 22.33
C GLU A 58 -31.46 47.88 21.50
N ALA A 59 -31.00 47.05 20.56
CA ALA A 59 -31.87 46.35 19.63
C ALA A 59 -31.28 44.98 19.21
N ILE A 60 -32.16 44.09 18.74
CA ILE A 60 -31.76 42.89 18.00
C ILE A 60 -31.29 43.34 16.62
N VAL A 61 -30.06 42.96 16.26
CA VAL A 61 -29.40 43.38 15.01
C VAL A 61 -29.25 42.24 13.99
N GLY A 62 -29.41 40.99 14.40
CA GLY A 62 -29.33 39.81 13.54
C GLY A 62 -29.98 38.56 14.15
N LEU A 63 -29.96 37.45 13.42
CA LEU A 63 -30.46 36.14 13.84
C LEU A 63 -29.38 35.07 13.60
N ILE A 64 -29.20 34.14 14.53
CA ILE A 64 -28.32 32.98 14.32
C ILE A 64 -29.02 32.03 13.35
N ALA A 65 -28.43 31.81 12.16
CA ALA A 65 -28.97 30.92 11.14
C ALA A 65 -28.59 29.46 11.38
N GLN A 66 -27.34 29.22 11.78
CA GLN A 66 -26.83 27.87 12.02
C GLN A 66 -25.72 27.92 13.06
N ALA A 67 -25.70 26.97 13.99
CA ALA A 67 -24.63 26.82 14.96
C ALA A 67 -24.00 25.43 14.94
N HIS A 68 -22.73 25.33 15.31
CA HIS A 68 -21.94 24.10 15.36
C HIS A 68 -21.37 23.88 16.77
N ALA A 69 -21.14 22.61 17.12
CA ALA A 69 -20.53 22.28 18.41
C ALA A 69 -19.03 22.56 18.37
N GLY A 70 -18.51 23.18 19.42
CA GLY A 70 -17.08 23.23 19.72
C GLY A 70 -16.87 23.05 21.23
N GLY A 71 -15.87 22.25 21.60
CA GLY A 71 -15.46 22.00 23.00
C GLY A 71 -16.61 21.84 24.02
N ASP A 72 -16.30 22.06 25.30
CA ASP A 72 -17.31 22.00 26.37
C ASP A 72 -18.05 23.34 26.58
N HIS A 73 -17.57 24.46 26.00
CA HIS A 73 -18.10 25.82 26.28
C HIS A 73 -18.09 26.83 25.10
N HIS A 74 -17.82 26.43 23.84
CA HIS A 74 -17.67 27.39 22.70
C HIS A 74 -18.23 26.87 21.37
N GLY A 75 -19.18 27.54 20.71
CA GLY A 75 -19.70 27.10 19.39
C GLY A 75 -19.37 28.06 18.26
N ASP A 76 -19.03 27.56 17.07
CA ASP A 76 -18.95 28.40 15.86
C ASP A 76 -20.38 28.52 15.27
N ALA A 77 -20.84 29.74 14.95
CA ALA A 77 -22.17 29.99 14.40
C ALA A 77 -22.18 31.01 13.27
N VAL A 78 -23.14 30.89 12.35
CA VAL A 78 -23.45 31.86 11.31
C VAL A 78 -24.57 32.76 11.78
N ALA A 79 -24.35 34.07 11.77
CA ALA A 79 -25.42 35.05 11.97
C ALA A 79 -25.80 35.69 10.62
N VAL A 80 -27.10 35.80 10.38
CA VAL A 80 -27.67 36.57 9.26
C VAL A 80 -28.26 37.86 9.81
N THR A 81 -28.21 38.92 9.02
CA THR A 81 -28.85 40.18 9.41
C THR A 81 -30.37 40.03 9.42
N LEU A 82 -31.07 40.82 10.23
CA LEU A 82 -32.54 40.86 10.21
C LEU A 82 -33.09 41.23 8.83
N HIS A 83 -32.36 42.06 8.06
CA HIS A 83 -32.73 42.41 6.69
C HIS A 83 -32.60 41.20 5.75
N GLN A 84 -31.49 40.46 5.81
CA GLN A 84 -31.29 39.25 5.02
C GLN A 84 -32.32 38.18 5.38
N ALA A 85 -32.60 37.98 6.67
CA ALA A 85 -33.63 37.06 7.13
C ALA A 85 -35.04 37.43 6.64
N ILE A 86 -35.36 38.72 6.48
CA ILE A 86 -36.64 39.17 5.91
C ILE A 86 -36.73 38.90 4.41
N GLN A 87 -35.63 39.07 3.67
CA GLN A 87 -35.59 38.76 2.24
C GLN A 87 -35.70 37.24 2.01
N ASP A 88 -35.00 36.44 2.80
CA ASP A 88 -34.96 34.99 2.66
C ASP A 88 -36.20 34.28 3.25
N LEU A 89 -36.88 34.91 4.24
CA LEU A 89 -38.08 34.38 4.92
C LEU A 89 -39.24 35.39 4.92
N PRO A 90 -39.76 35.81 3.75
CA PRO A 90 -40.75 36.90 3.65
C PRO A 90 -42.11 36.56 4.28
N HIS A 91 -42.39 35.29 4.53
CA HIS A 91 -43.68 34.81 5.07
C HIS A 91 -43.73 34.70 6.60
N GLU A 92 -42.59 34.80 7.30
CA GLU A 92 -42.48 34.56 8.75
C GLU A 92 -42.78 35.79 9.63
N LYS A 93 -43.43 36.83 9.07
CA LYS A 93 -43.80 38.09 9.77
C LYS A 93 -42.63 38.80 10.47
N LEU A 94 -41.39 38.56 10.07
CA LEU A 94 -40.18 39.18 10.63
C LEU A 94 -40.08 40.70 10.38
N ALA A 95 -40.89 41.23 9.45
CA ALA A 95 -40.97 42.66 9.13
C ALA A 95 -41.33 43.55 10.33
N GLY A 96 -42.09 43.04 11.31
CA GLY A 96 -42.45 43.78 12.52
C GLY A 96 -41.28 43.99 13.48
N VAL A 97 -40.32 43.05 13.54
CA VAL A 97 -39.12 43.12 14.39
C VAL A 97 -38.10 44.10 13.81
N ALA A 98 -37.95 44.14 12.48
CA ALA A 98 -37.05 45.10 11.83
C ALA A 98 -37.54 46.56 11.93
N ALA A 99 -38.85 46.81 12.00
CA ALA A 99 -39.37 48.17 12.18
C ALA A 99 -38.92 48.80 13.52
N TRP A 100 -38.67 47.98 14.55
CA TRP A 100 -38.10 48.42 15.83
C TRP A 100 -36.59 48.69 15.75
N SER A 101 -35.83 47.91 14.99
CA SER A 101 -34.36 48.08 14.89
C SER A 101 -33.95 49.18 13.90
N VAL A 102 -34.71 49.39 12.81
CA VAL A 102 -34.44 50.37 11.75
C VAL A 102 -34.53 51.82 12.25
N GLN A 103 -35.29 52.10 13.32
CA GLN A 103 -35.34 53.44 13.94
C GLN A 103 -34.10 53.78 14.79
N ALA A 104 -33.37 52.79 15.32
CA ALA A 104 -32.22 52.99 16.21
C ALA A 104 -30.86 52.77 15.53
N ALA A 105 -30.78 51.88 14.54
CA ALA A 105 -29.59 51.62 13.75
C ALA A 105 -29.88 51.95 12.27
N GLY A 106 -29.38 53.09 11.78
CA GLY A 106 -29.47 53.43 10.37
C GLY A 106 -28.82 52.36 9.47
N GLU A 107 -29.22 52.31 8.19
CA GLU A 107 -28.80 51.31 7.19
C GLU A 107 -27.29 51.07 7.11
N SER A 108 -26.47 52.05 7.53
CA SER A 108 -25.00 52.02 7.45
C SER A 108 -24.31 51.20 8.55
N ALA A 109 -24.97 50.88 9.66
CA ALA A 109 -24.30 50.24 10.81
C ALA A 109 -24.09 48.73 10.65
N LEU A 110 -24.86 48.05 9.78
CA LEU A 110 -24.95 46.58 9.77
C LEU A 110 -24.58 45.90 8.45
N ALA A 111 -24.12 46.66 7.46
CA ALA A 111 -23.28 46.11 6.38
C ALA A 111 -21.92 45.59 6.92
N ALA A 112 -21.59 45.86 8.20
CA ALA A 112 -20.34 45.51 8.85
C ALA A 112 -20.17 44.00 9.17
N TRP A 113 -21.19 43.16 8.99
CA TRP A 113 -21.10 41.71 9.26
C TRP A 113 -21.06 40.84 7.98
N GLY A 114 -21.04 41.47 6.81
CA GLY A 114 -20.65 40.81 5.57
C GLY A 114 -19.12 40.65 5.55
N TRP A 115 -18.65 39.48 5.09
CA TRP A 115 -17.22 39.23 4.86
C TRP A 115 -16.53 40.45 4.24
N SER A 116 -15.55 41.00 4.94
CA SER A 116 -14.60 41.93 4.36
C SER A 116 -13.22 41.33 4.46
N LEU A 117 -12.42 41.51 3.40
CA LEU A 117 -11.00 41.11 3.42
C LEU A 117 -10.16 41.90 4.44
N GLU A 118 -10.81 42.80 5.21
CA GLU A 118 -10.23 43.65 6.22
C GLU A 118 -10.21 43.05 7.61
N SER A 119 -11.16 42.17 7.93
CA SER A 119 -11.25 41.50 9.24
C SER A 119 -10.65 40.09 9.27
N ASP A 120 -10.28 39.53 8.11
CA ASP A 120 -9.71 38.18 7.98
C ASP A 120 -8.20 38.13 8.34
N VAL A 121 -7.83 37.22 9.24
CA VAL A 121 -6.45 37.04 9.74
C VAL A 121 -5.48 36.60 8.62
N GLU A 122 -5.91 35.72 7.72
CA GLU A 122 -5.12 35.29 6.55
C GLU A 122 -5.03 36.41 5.51
N ALA A 123 -6.05 37.28 5.42
CA ALA A 123 -5.97 38.47 4.58
C ALA A 123 -4.89 39.46 5.06
N VAL A 124 -4.76 39.67 6.37
CA VAL A 124 -3.69 40.51 6.95
C VAL A 124 -2.32 39.84 6.81
N ARG A 125 -2.21 38.54 7.04
CA ARG A 125 -0.92 37.82 7.03
C ARG A 125 -0.38 37.51 5.64
N HIS A 126 -1.25 37.20 4.68
CA HIS A 126 -0.87 36.71 3.35
C HIS A 126 -1.33 37.64 2.23
N TRP A 127 -2.64 37.88 2.07
CA TRP A 127 -3.16 38.52 0.86
C TRP A 127 -2.78 40.01 0.72
N ARG A 128 -2.98 40.81 1.77
CA ARG A 128 -2.67 42.26 1.82
C ARG A 128 -1.19 42.58 1.54
N PRO A 129 -0.21 42.00 2.24
CA PRO A 129 1.20 42.31 1.96
C PRO A 129 1.62 41.87 0.55
N ARG A 130 1.18 40.69 0.10
CA ARG A 130 1.53 40.18 -1.23
C ARG A 130 0.95 41.03 -2.36
N ALA A 131 -0.28 41.51 -2.22
CA ALA A 131 -0.92 42.43 -3.17
C ALA A 131 -0.20 43.79 -3.30
N ARG A 132 0.46 44.22 -2.22
CA ARG A 132 1.28 45.44 -2.20
C ARG A 132 2.70 45.19 -2.69
N GLY A 133 3.10 43.94 -2.94
CA GLY A 133 4.46 43.59 -3.35
C GLY A 133 5.47 43.63 -2.19
N VAL A 134 4.99 43.51 -0.95
CA VAL A 134 5.80 43.44 0.28
C VAL A 134 5.64 42.07 0.95
N ALA A 135 6.50 41.76 1.93
CA ALA A 135 6.53 40.44 2.56
C ALA A 135 5.64 40.33 3.82
N VAL A 136 5.46 41.45 4.54
CA VAL A 136 4.70 41.52 5.80
C VAL A 136 3.85 42.78 5.82
N ASP A 137 2.71 42.74 6.50
CA ASP A 137 1.75 43.85 6.47
C ASP A 137 2.26 45.12 7.18
N ALA A 138 3.10 44.94 8.21
CA ALA A 138 3.78 46.03 8.92
C ALA A 138 4.71 46.87 8.02
N GLU A 139 5.04 46.37 6.83
CA GLU A 139 5.82 47.12 5.86
C GLU A 139 4.93 48.09 5.08
N GLY A 140 5.20 49.39 5.22
CA GLY A 140 4.51 50.45 4.49
C GLY A 140 4.85 50.48 2.99
N GLY A 141 3.92 51.03 2.20
CA GLY A 141 4.10 51.31 0.77
C GLY A 141 3.45 50.30 -0.19
N PHE A 142 3.44 50.66 -1.48
CA PHE A 142 2.86 49.89 -2.59
C PHE A 142 3.89 49.76 -3.71
N ARG A 143 4.38 48.53 -3.90
CA ARG A 143 5.52 48.22 -4.78
C ARG A 143 5.18 47.24 -5.90
N PHE A 144 4.02 46.59 -5.84
CA PHE A 144 3.56 45.68 -6.90
C PHE A 144 3.43 46.43 -8.23
N LYS A 145 4.14 45.96 -9.26
CA LYS A 145 4.12 46.51 -10.62
C LYS A 145 4.17 45.38 -11.64
N GLY A 146 3.38 45.50 -12.72
CA GLY A 146 3.44 44.61 -13.87
C GLY A 146 2.52 43.39 -13.81
N ARG A 147 2.88 42.33 -14.54
CA ARG A 147 2.14 41.06 -14.71
C ARG A 147 0.75 41.23 -15.35
N ARG A 148 0.61 42.24 -16.21
CA ARG A 148 -0.65 42.58 -16.88
C ARG A 148 -1.26 41.39 -17.63
N ALA A 149 -0.49 40.63 -18.41
CA ALA A 149 -0.98 39.47 -19.15
C ALA A 149 -1.52 38.35 -18.24
N ALA A 150 -0.83 38.05 -17.13
CA ALA A 150 -1.26 37.03 -16.17
C ALA A 150 -2.51 37.47 -15.39
N LEU A 151 -2.55 38.75 -14.96
CA LEU A 151 -3.72 39.34 -14.31
C LEU A 151 -4.93 39.34 -15.23
N THR A 152 -4.77 39.75 -16.50
CA THR A 152 -5.86 39.71 -17.50
C THR A 152 -6.37 38.29 -17.69
N ALA A 153 -5.49 37.29 -17.87
CA ALA A 153 -5.92 35.90 -18.05
C ALA A 153 -6.73 35.36 -16.85
N ILE A 154 -6.32 35.70 -15.62
CA ILE A 154 -7.03 35.28 -14.40
C ILE A 154 -8.36 36.03 -14.26
N VAL A 155 -8.40 37.34 -14.54
CA VAL A 155 -9.63 38.14 -14.48
C VAL A 155 -10.64 37.69 -15.53
N ASP A 156 -10.20 37.48 -16.78
CA ASP A 156 -11.06 36.97 -17.86
C ASP A 156 -11.64 35.59 -17.52
N TRP A 157 -10.85 34.74 -16.85
CA TRP A 157 -11.33 33.46 -16.33
C TRP A 157 -12.41 33.62 -15.27
N LEU A 158 -12.17 34.45 -14.26
CA LEU A 158 -13.14 34.70 -13.19
C LEU A 158 -14.43 35.35 -13.70
N ASP A 159 -14.33 36.16 -14.77
CA ASP A 159 -15.45 36.90 -15.32
C ASP A 159 -16.21 36.16 -16.44
N ARG A 160 -15.77 34.96 -16.85
CA ARG A 160 -16.37 34.21 -17.96
C ARG A 160 -17.86 33.91 -17.72
N PRO A 161 -18.72 34.04 -18.76
CA PRO A 161 -20.17 33.89 -18.61
C PRO A 161 -20.60 32.46 -18.27
N ASN A 162 -19.91 31.46 -18.81
CA ASN A 162 -20.23 30.04 -18.60
C ASN A 162 -19.00 29.30 -18.04
N PRO A 163 -18.99 28.92 -16.76
CA PRO A 163 -18.00 27.99 -16.22
C PRO A 163 -18.03 26.66 -16.97
N ASP A 164 -16.87 26.05 -17.16
CA ASP A 164 -16.73 24.66 -17.60
C ASP A 164 -16.15 23.80 -16.46
N ARG A 165 -16.00 22.50 -16.72
CA ARG A 165 -15.48 21.53 -15.74
C ARG A 165 -13.95 21.58 -15.56
N SER A 166 -13.32 22.68 -15.94
CA SER A 166 -11.86 22.84 -15.92
C SER A 166 -11.40 23.81 -14.82
N VAL A 167 -10.14 23.66 -14.42
CA VAL A 167 -9.47 24.43 -13.38
C VAL A 167 -8.41 25.32 -14.02
N MET A 168 -8.25 26.54 -13.51
CA MET A 168 -7.11 27.38 -13.87
C MET A 168 -5.97 27.15 -12.88
N VAL A 169 -4.81 26.75 -13.38
CA VAL A 169 -3.62 26.54 -12.56
C VAL A 169 -2.59 27.63 -12.87
N VAL A 170 -2.21 28.38 -11.85
CA VAL A 170 -1.15 29.40 -11.90
C VAL A 170 0.13 28.79 -11.34
N THR A 171 1.13 28.61 -12.21
CA THR A 171 2.41 28.00 -11.86
C THR A 171 3.60 28.87 -12.21
N GLY A 172 4.79 28.44 -11.81
CA GLY A 172 6.06 29.08 -12.09
C GLY A 172 7.07 28.88 -10.97
N SER A 173 8.32 29.26 -11.24
CA SER A 173 9.47 29.04 -10.38
C SER A 173 9.32 29.74 -9.03
N PRO A 174 9.99 29.25 -7.97
CA PRO A 174 9.98 29.91 -6.67
C PRO A 174 10.43 31.38 -6.76
N GLY A 175 9.72 32.30 -6.11
CA GLY A 175 10.04 33.73 -6.12
C GLY A 175 9.60 34.50 -7.38
N VAL A 176 8.92 33.86 -8.34
CA VAL A 176 8.41 34.50 -9.57
C VAL A 176 7.24 35.47 -9.34
N GLY A 177 6.57 35.37 -8.18
CA GLY A 177 5.47 36.26 -7.78
C GLY A 177 4.05 35.66 -7.83
N LYS A 178 3.88 34.33 -7.83
CA LYS A 178 2.56 33.65 -7.85
C LYS A 178 1.56 34.22 -6.83
N SER A 179 1.93 34.16 -5.53
CA SER A 179 1.10 34.69 -4.43
C SER A 179 0.86 36.19 -4.52
N ALA A 180 1.76 36.94 -5.15
CA ALA A 180 1.57 38.38 -5.37
C ALA A 180 0.53 38.64 -6.45
N VAL A 181 0.53 37.87 -7.55
CA VAL A 181 -0.49 37.94 -8.62
C VAL A 181 -1.86 37.51 -8.08
N LEU A 182 -1.94 36.37 -7.38
CA LEU A 182 -3.21 35.91 -6.79
C LEU A 182 -3.70 36.84 -5.69
N GLY A 183 -2.81 37.31 -4.80
CA GLY A 183 -3.17 38.31 -3.79
C GLY A 183 -3.65 39.62 -4.38
N ARG A 184 -3.10 40.03 -5.53
CA ARG A 184 -3.60 41.18 -6.27
C ARG A 184 -5.02 40.98 -6.80
N VAL A 185 -5.34 39.80 -7.33
CA VAL A 185 -6.70 39.46 -7.78
C VAL A 185 -7.67 39.47 -6.59
N VAL A 186 -7.32 38.79 -5.50
CA VAL A 186 -8.16 38.70 -4.29
C VAL A 186 -8.41 40.07 -3.66
N THR A 187 -7.38 40.90 -3.48
CA THR A 187 -7.51 42.22 -2.84
C THR A 187 -8.22 43.27 -3.70
N THR A 188 -8.10 43.21 -5.03
CA THR A 188 -8.78 44.17 -5.92
C THR A 188 -10.22 43.81 -6.24
N ALA A 189 -10.62 42.56 -5.95
CA ALA A 189 -12.00 42.11 -5.94
C ALA A 189 -12.78 42.64 -4.71
N ASP A 190 -12.10 42.93 -3.60
CA ASP A 190 -12.71 43.57 -2.42
C ASP A 190 -12.88 45.09 -2.64
N ALA A 191 -14.09 45.61 -2.45
CA ALA A 191 -14.42 47.00 -2.77
C ALA A 191 -13.72 48.03 -1.84
N GLN A 192 -13.49 47.68 -0.57
CA GLN A 192 -12.88 48.57 0.42
C GLN A 192 -11.36 48.65 0.21
N LEU A 193 -10.71 47.49 0.04
CA LEU A 193 -9.28 47.44 -0.27
C LEU A 193 -8.96 48.04 -1.63
N ARG A 194 -9.84 47.87 -2.61
CA ARG A 194 -9.73 48.53 -3.91
C ARG A 194 -9.73 50.05 -3.79
N ALA A 195 -10.56 50.61 -2.90
CA ALA A 195 -10.63 52.05 -2.66
C ALA A 195 -9.38 52.60 -1.94
N ALA A 196 -8.66 51.76 -1.18
CA ALA A 196 -7.43 52.11 -0.48
C ALA A 196 -6.17 52.07 -1.39
N LEU A 197 -6.30 51.69 -2.66
CA LEU A 197 -5.19 51.69 -3.61
C LEU A 197 -4.79 53.13 -3.98
N PRO A 198 -3.48 53.43 -4.16
CA PRO A 198 -3.04 54.74 -4.62
C PRO A 198 -3.68 55.15 -5.96
N GLU A 199 -4.01 56.42 -6.14
CA GLU A 199 -4.57 56.94 -7.42
C GLU A 199 -3.64 56.67 -8.62
N SER A 200 -2.33 56.57 -8.38
CA SER A 200 -1.31 56.26 -9.38
C SER A 200 -1.21 54.77 -9.76
N ASP A 201 -2.14 53.94 -9.30
CA ASP A 201 -2.13 52.49 -9.54
C ASP A 201 -2.88 52.09 -10.83
N ASP A 202 -2.09 51.75 -11.85
CA ASP A 202 -2.51 51.50 -13.23
C ASP A 202 -2.60 50.00 -13.61
N ASN A 203 -2.30 49.09 -12.67
CA ASN A 203 -2.35 47.64 -12.92
C ASN A 203 -3.80 47.14 -13.13
N VAL A 204 -3.94 45.98 -13.80
CA VAL A 204 -5.24 45.30 -13.96
C VAL A 204 -5.81 44.96 -12.59
N LYS A 205 -7.10 45.24 -12.41
CA LYS A 205 -7.85 45.03 -11.17
C LYS A 205 -8.98 44.04 -11.46
N ALA A 206 -9.20 43.08 -10.57
CA ALA A 206 -10.31 42.16 -10.68
C ALA A 206 -11.65 42.90 -10.59
N THR A 207 -12.71 42.33 -11.14
CA THR A 207 -14.07 42.87 -11.00
C THR A 207 -14.47 42.84 -9.53
N ALA A 208 -15.08 43.91 -9.02
CA ALA A 208 -15.47 43.98 -7.61
C ALA A 208 -16.50 42.87 -7.30
N GLY A 209 -16.26 42.10 -6.24
CA GLY A 209 -17.07 40.93 -5.87
C GLY A 209 -16.80 39.66 -6.70
N SER A 210 -15.80 39.64 -7.57
CA SER A 210 -15.49 38.48 -8.42
C SER A 210 -14.85 37.29 -7.71
N VAL A 211 -14.44 37.41 -6.45
CA VAL A 211 -13.86 36.32 -5.65
C VAL A 211 -14.75 36.08 -4.43
N ALA A 212 -15.29 34.87 -4.30
CA ALA A 212 -16.18 34.49 -3.21
C ALA A 212 -15.44 33.83 -2.05
N CYS A 213 -14.32 33.15 -2.32
CA CYS A 213 -13.49 32.49 -1.31
C CYS A 213 -12.02 32.55 -1.72
N ALA A 214 -11.14 32.89 -0.77
CA ALA A 214 -9.71 32.88 -0.98
C ALA A 214 -9.02 32.09 0.15
N VAL A 215 -8.32 31.01 -0.20
CA VAL A 215 -7.68 30.08 0.75
C VAL A 215 -6.17 30.08 0.54
N HIS A 216 -5.43 30.31 1.60
CA HIS A 216 -3.98 30.09 1.65
C HIS A 216 -3.70 28.74 2.31
N VAL A 217 -3.12 27.79 1.57
CA VAL A 217 -3.03 26.36 1.95
C VAL A 217 -1.88 26.06 2.92
N LYS A 218 -0.95 26.99 3.10
CA LYS A 218 0.28 26.75 3.87
C LYS A 218 0.02 26.11 5.23
N GLY A 219 0.52 24.88 5.43
CA GLY A 219 0.39 24.12 6.67
C GLY A 219 -0.98 23.48 6.94
N LYS A 220 -1.94 23.59 6.01
CA LYS A 220 -3.30 23.08 6.14
C LYS A 220 -3.46 21.66 5.58
N THR A 221 -4.36 20.90 6.17
CA THR A 221 -4.84 19.61 5.66
C THR A 221 -5.94 19.82 4.62
N ALA A 222 -6.32 18.75 3.91
CA ALA A 222 -7.47 18.80 3.01
C ALA A 222 -8.76 19.17 3.76
N LEU A 223 -8.96 18.67 4.99
CA LEU A 223 -10.15 18.98 5.77
C LEU A 223 -10.23 20.46 6.15
N ASP A 224 -9.10 21.08 6.53
CA ASP A 224 -9.05 22.50 6.86
C ASP A 224 -9.45 23.38 5.66
N VAL A 225 -8.95 23.05 4.47
CA VAL A 225 -9.32 23.73 3.22
C VAL A 225 -10.81 23.56 2.92
N ALA A 226 -11.36 22.35 3.10
CA ALA A 226 -12.78 22.09 2.90
C ALA A 226 -13.66 22.87 3.88
N VAL A 227 -13.27 22.96 5.14
CA VAL A 227 -13.95 23.76 6.17
C VAL A 227 -13.96 25.24 5.81
N GLU A 228 -12.85 25.78 5.31
CA GLU A 228 -12.74 27.20 4.93
C GLU A 228 -13.64 27.56 3.73
N VAL A 229 -13.67 26.71 2.70
CA VAL A 229 -14.58 26.90 1.55
C VAL A 229 -16.04 26.74 1.98
N ALA A 230 -16.35 25.78 2.86
CA ALA A 230 -17.69 25.60 3.41
C ALA A 230 -18.17 26.81 4.22
N ARG A 231 -17.27 27.43 5.00
CA ARG A 231 -17.56 28.68 5.71
C ARG A 231 -17.92 29.80 4.75
N ALA A 232 -17.13 29.97 3.68
CA ALA A 232 -17.36 31.00 2.66
C ALA A 232 -18.69 30.82 1.90
N ALA A 233 -19.11 29.57 1.68
CA ALA A 233 -20.39 29.27 1.05
C ALA A 233 -21.59 29.30 2.03
N ALA A 234 -21.35 29.57 3.32
CA ALA A 234 -22.34 29.47 4.39
C ALA A 234 -23.11 28.13 4.37
N ILE A 235 -22.36 27.03 4.24
CA ILE A 235 -22.89 25.65 4.28
C ILE A 235 -22.37 24.91 5.52
N ARG A 236 -22.98 23.77 5.83
CA ARG A 236 -22.56 22.90 6.95
C ARG A 236 -21.09 22.51 6.80
N LEU A 237 -20.32 22.65 7.88
CA LEU A 237 -18.91 22.27 7.92
C LEU A 237 -18.74 20.76 7.67
N PRO A 238 -17.88 20.35 6.73
CA PRO A 238 -17.63 18.95 6.40
C PRO A 238 -16.82 18.26 7.51
N SER A 239 -17.06 16.96 7.68
CA SER A 239 -16.23 16.08 8.52
C SER A 239 -15.16 15.33 7.73
N GLN A 240 -15.34 15.24 6.41
CA GLN A 240 -14.38 14.69 5.44
C GLN A 240 -14.30 15.60 4.20
N PRO A 241 -13.15 15.71 3.53
CA PRO A 241 -12.96 16.64 2.40
C PRO A 241 -13.93 16.46 1.22
N ASP A 242 -14.33 15.22 0.93
CA ASP A 242 -15.19 14.83 -0.19
C ASP A 242 -16.67 15.26 -0.01
N GLU A 243 -17.08 15.56 1.23
CA GLU A 243 -18.42 16.07 1.55
C GLU A 243 -18.68 17.49 1.00
N LEU A 244 -17.62 18.25 0.69
CA LEU A 244 -17.71 19.66 0.31
C LEU A 244 -18.45 19.86 -1.01
N ALA A 245 -18.00 19.20 -2.09
CA ALA A 245 -18.51 19.49 -3.43
C ALA A 245 -20.02 19.22 -3.57
N PRO A 246 -20.58 18.10 -3.08
CA PRO A 246 -22.02 17.87 -3.10
C PRO A 246 -22.81 18.85 -2.23
N ALA A 247 -22.25 19.31 -1.11
CA ALA A 247 -22.89 20.30 -0.24
C ALA A 247 -22.92 21.69 -0.90
N LEU A 248 -21.80 22.10 -1.51
CA LEU A 248 -21.68 23.35 -2.25
C LEU A 248 -22.63 23.40 -3.44
N TYR A 249 -22.71 22.32 -4.22
CA TYR A 249 -23.63 22.21 -5.36
C TYR A 249 -25.08 22.48 -4.94
N ARG A 250 -25.56 21.81 -3.88
CA ARG A 250 -26.94 21.98 -3.39
C ARG A 250 -27.25 23.43 -2.98
N ARG A 251 -26.28 24.10 -2.35
CA ARG A 251 -26.42 25.49 -1.91
C ARG A 251 -26.49 26.49 -3.07
N LEU A 252 -25.64 26.29 -4.08
CA LEU A 252 -25.57 27.18 -5.25
C LEU A 252 -26.75 26.92 -6.21
N ALA A 253 -27.19 25.67 -6.37
CA ALA A 253 -28.37 25.33 -7.16
C ALA A 253 -29.68 25.96 -6.64
N ALA A 254 -29.77 26.22 -5.33
CA ALA A 254 -30.94 26.81 -4.69
C ALA A 254 -30.96 28.35 -4.71
N ALA A 255 -29.84 29.01 -5.05
CA ALA A 255 -29.74 30.46 -5.12
C ALA A 255 -29.90 30.93 -6.58
N GLU A 256 -30.59 32.06 -6.80
CA GLU A 256 -30.61 32.69 -8.12
C GLU A 256 -29.19 33.16 -8.51
N ALA A 257 -28.57 32.41 -9.43
CA ALA A 257 -27.34 32.69 -10.18
C ALA A 257 -26.31 33.64 -9.51
N VAL A 258 -25.72 33.21 -8.39
CA VAL A 258 -24.54 33.87 -7.80
C VAL A 258 -23.27 33.12 -8.26
N ARG A 259 -22.33 33.84 -8.87
CA ARG A 259 -21.01 33.29 -9.22
C ARG A 259 -20.21 32.98 -7.95
N PHE A 260 -19.63 31.78 -7.86
CA PHE A 260 -18.86 31.36 -6.70
C PHE A 260 -17.42 30.99 -7.09
N ASN A 261 -16.57 32.00 -7.15
CA ASN A 261 -15.18 31.84 -7.56
C ASN A 261 -14.27 31.61 -6.36
N ILE A 262 -13.49 30.53 -6.41
CA ILE A 262 -12.57 30.10 -5.34
C ILE A 262 -11.13 30.29 -5.82
N VAL A 263 -10.31 30.98 -5.02
CA VAL A 263 -8.88 31.14 -5.25
C VAL A 263 -8.12 30.40 -4.16
N ILE A 264 -7.30 29.43 -4.54
CA ILE A 264 -6.47 28.62 -3.62
C ILE A 264 -5.01 28.91 -3.94
N ASP A 265 -4.20 29.37 -2.98
CA ASP A 265 -2.76 29.63 -3.17
C ASP A 265 -1.89 28.72 -2.30
N ALA A 266 -0.65 28.52 -2.76
CA ALA A 266 0.39 27.72 -2.11
C ALA A 266 -0.02 26.26 -1.87
N LEU A 267 -0.68 25.62 -2.85
CA LEU A 267 -1.11 24.22 -2.75
C LEU A 267 0.05 23.25 -2.46
N ASP A 268 1.24 23.55 -3.00
CA ASP A 268 2.48 22.81 -2.75
C ASP A 268 3.04 22.98 -1.32
N GLU A 269 2.48 23.90 -0.53
CA GLU A 269 2.88 24.18 0.85
C GLU A 269 1.90 23.60 1.89
N ALA A 270 1.03 22.67 1.48
CA ALA A 270 0.19 21.87 2.39
C ALA A 270 1.02 21.16 3.48
N THR A 271 0.36 20.63 4.52
CA THR A 271 1.05 19.96 5.65
C THR A 271 2.05 18.90 5.19
N ASP A 272 1.70 18.17 4.12
CA ASP A 272 2.61 17.29 3.37
C ASP A 272 2.16 17.10 1.91
N ALA A 273 3.00 16.44 1.13
CA ALA A 273 2.75 16.13 -0.28
C ALA A 273 1.51 15.24 -0.51
N GLN A 274 1.12 14.40 0.45
CA GLN A 274 -0.10 13.59 0.33
C GLN A 274 -1.35 14.46 0.53
N GLN A 275 -1.33 15.38 1.48
CA GLN A 275 -2.41 16.36 1.69
C GLN A 275 -2.60 17.27 0.48
N ALA A 276 -1.52 17.72 -0.18
CA ALA A 276 -1.62 18.47 -1.44
C ALA A 276 -2.39 17.68 -2.51
N ARG A 277 -2.11 16.37 -2.64
CA ARG A 277 -2.80 15.48 -3.60
C ARG A 277 -4.27 15.24 -3.23
N LEU A 278 -4.57 15.11 -1.93
CA LEU A 278 -5.94 14.99 -1.43
C LEU A 278 -6.75 16.27 -1.66
N ILE A 279 -6.15 17.45 -1.49
CA ILE A 279 -6.81 18.72 -1.85
C ILE A 279 -7.15 18.73 -3.35
N ILE A 280 -6.27 18.22 -4.21
CA ILE A 280 -6.56 18.13 -5.65
C ILE A 280 -7.69 17.13 -5.93
N SER A 281 -7.59 15.91 -5.39
CA SER A 281 -8.49 14.80 -5.73
C SER A 281 -9.88 14.93 -5.11
N GLU A 282 -9.97 15.46 -3.88
CA GLU A 282 -11.22 15.50 -3.10
C GLU A 282 -11.91 16.87 -3.10
N ILE A 283 -11.17 17.96 -3.37
CA ILE A 283 -11.71 19.34 -3.30
C ILE A 283 -11.68 20.00 -4.67
N VAL A 284 -10.50 20.26 -5.22
CA VAL A 284 -10.34 21.09 -6.41
C VAL A 284 -11.02 20.48 -7.64
N LEU A 285 -10.70 19.21 -7.97
CA LEU A 285 -11.28 18.55 -9.14
C LEU A 285 -12.78 18.25 -8.95
N PRO A 286 -13.25 17.74 -7.79
CA PRO A 286 -14.68 17.52 -7.57
C PRO A 286 -15.50 18.80 -7.61
N VAL A 287 -15.05 19.90 -7.00
CA VAL A 287 -15.76 21.20 -7.07
C VAL A 287 -15.84 21.69 -8.52
N ALA A 288 -14.74 21.65 -9.28
CA ALA A 288 -14.77 22.06 -10.68
C ALA A 288 -15.68 21.16 -11.55
N ARG A 289 -15.68 19.85 -11.32
CA ARG A 289 -16.48 18.90 -12.12
C ARG A 289 -17.97 18.93 -11.78
N ILE A 290 -18.32 19.05 -10.50
CA ILE A 290 -19.70 18.95 -10.00
C ILE A 290 -20.38 20.33 -10.01
N CYS A 291 -19.67 21.38 -9.59
CA CYS A 291 -20.29 22.69 -9.33
C CYS A 291 -20.18 23.69 -10.50
N ALA A 292 -19.56 23.32 -11.63
CA ALA A 292 -19.45 24.21 -12.80
C ALA A 292 -20.82 24.65 -13.34
N GLU A 293 -21.79 23.74 -13.41
CA GLU A 293 -23.14 24.00 -13.93
C GLU A 293 -23.95 24.96 -13.06
N VAL A 294 -23.55 25.13 -11.79
CA VAL A 294 -24.17 26.03 -10.82
C VAL A 294 -23.32 27.26 -10.52
N GLY A 295 -22.36 27.60 -11.40
CA GLY A 295 -21.65 28.88 -11.33
C GLY A 295 -20.33 28.89 -10.53
N ALA A 296 -19.82 27.74 -10.08
CA ALA A 296 -18.57 27.68 -9.30
C ALA A 296 -17.32 27.48 -10.17
N GLN A 297 -16.22 28.15 -9.81
CA GLN A 297 -14.94 28.05 -10.51
C GLN A 297 -13.77 28.04 -9.53
N VAL A 298 -12.66 27.41 -9.93
CA VAL A 298 -11.46 27.30 -9.09
C VAL A 298 -10.22 27.79 -9.82
N VAL A 299 -9.45 28.65 -9.16
CA VAL A 299 -8.10 29.07 -9.54
C VAL A 299 -7.13 28.58 -8.49
N VAL A 300 -6.08 27.86 -8.90
CA VAL A 300 -5.09 27.26 -8.00
C VAL A 300 -3.69 27.78 -8.29
N GLY A 301 -3.04 28.36 -7.28
CA GLY A 301 -1.62 28.66 -7.27
C GLY A 301 -0.81 27.49 -6.74
N SER A 302 0.12 26.96 -7.57
CA SER A 302 0.99 25.87 -7.13
C SER A 302 2.34 25.83 -7.88
N ARG A 303 3.34 25.18 -7.28
CA ARG A 303 4.58 24.81 -7.97
C ARG A 303 4.38 23.60 -8.88
N ARG A 304 5.30 23.44 -9.83
CA ARG A 304 5.31 22.28 -10.74
C ARG A 304 5.60 20.97 -10.00
N HIS A 305 6.49 21.02 -9.00
CA HIS A 305 6.92 19.85 -8.24
C HIS A 305 6.83 20.10 -6.73
N ASP A 306 6.55 19.03 -6.00
CA ASP A 306 6.64 18.93 -4.54
C ASP A 306 7.45 17.68 -4.13
N ASP A 307 7.54 17.39 -2.83
CA ASP A 307 8.27 16.23 -2.29
C ASP A 307 7.71 14.87 -2.78
N GLY A 308 6.52 14.84 -3.37
CA GLY A 308 5.90 13.65 -3.95
C GLY A 308 6.02 13.53 -5.47
N GLY A 309 6.69 14.47 -6.15
CA GLY A 309 6.89 14.48 -7.61
C GLY A 309 6.16 15.62 -8.32
N ASP A 310 5.81 15.41 -9.59
CA ASP A 310 5.09 16.41 -10.40
C ASP A 310 3.64 16.53 -9.90
N LEU A 311 3.31 17.70 -9.36
CA LEU A 311 1.97 17.99 -8.84
C LEU A 311 1.00 18.38 -9.97
N LEU A 312 1.53 18.95 -11.06
CA LEU A 312 0.72 19.36 -12.20
C LEU A 312 0.23 18.17 -13.03
N ALA A 313 0.93 17.03 -12.97
CA ALA A 313 0.51 15.79 -13.60
C ALA A 313 -0.87 15.28 -13.12
N MET A 314 -1.36 15.75 -11.97
CA MET A 314 -2.70 15.43 -11.47
C MET A 314 -3.82 16.21 -12.14
N PHE A 315 -3.50 17.34 -12.78
CA PHE A 315 -4.46 18.12 -13.54
C PHE A 315 -4.52 17.58 -14.97
N GLU A 316 -5.72 17.23 -15.44
CA GLU A 316 -5.95 16.73 -16.81
C GLU A 316 -5.47 17.73 -17.89
N PRO A 317 -5.10 17.26 -19.10
CA PRO A 317 -4.65 18.11 -20.22
C PRO A 317 -5.66 19.17 -20.70
N GLY A 318 -6.91 19.14 -20.22
CA GLY A 318 -7.94 20.14 -20.51
C GLY A 318 -7.96 21.35 -19.57
N ASN A 319 -7.11 21.39 -18.53
CA ASN A 319 -7.03 22.51 -17.59
C ASN A 319 -6.17 23.67 -18.15
N GLN A 320 -6.55 24.91 -17.84
CA GLN A 320 -5.84 26.09 -18.32
C GLN A 320 -4.64 26.40 -17.43
N LEU A 321 -3.44 26.41 -18.01
CA LEU A 321 -2.18 26.65 -17.30
C LEU A 321 -1.64 28.07 -17.57
N VAL A 322 -1.48 28.87 -16.51
CA VAL A 322 -0.76 30.15 -16.53
C VAL A 322 0.62 29.93 -15.91
N ASP A 323 1.61 29.68 -16.74
CA ASP A 323 3.01 29.49 -16.30
C ASP A 323 3.77 30.83 -16.35
N LEU A 324 4.01 31.42 -15.18
CA LEU A 324 4.64 32.73 -15.00
C LEU A 324 6.12 32.79 -15.41
N ASP A 325 6.76 31.64 -15.69
CA ASP A 325 8.13 31.57 -16.20
C ASP A 325 8.21 31.72 -17.73
N THR A 326 7.09 31.52 -18.42
CA THR A 326 7.03 31.61 -19.88
C THR A 326 7.15 33.06 -20.36
N GLN A 327 7.72 33.25 -21.55
CA GLN A 327 7.89 34.59 -22.15
C GLN A 327 6.55 35.32 -22.37
N HIS A 328 5.44 34.58 -22.48
CA HIS A 328 4.11 35.17 -22.66
C HIS A 328 3.62 35.91 -21.40
N PHE A 329 3.97 35.42 -20.21
CA PHE A 329 3.51 35.97 -18.93
C PHE A 329 4.60 36.75 -18.17
N PHE A 330 5.77 36.96 -18.78
CA PHE A 330 6.90 37.70 -18.21
C PHE A 330 7.40 38.80 -19.15
N ALA A 331 7.38 40.05 -18.67
CA ALA A 331 8.04 41.20 -19.31
C ALA A 331 9.20 41.69 -18.44
N ALA A 332 10.35 42.00 -19.06
CA ALA A 332 11.53 42.47 -18.32
C ALA A 332 11.28 43.85 -17.68
N GLU A 333 10.47 44.68 -18.34
CA GLU A 333 10.06 46.01 -17.90
C GLU A 333 9.28 45.94 -16.58
N ASP A 334 8.49 44.89 -16.36
CA ASP A 334 7.73 44.68 -15.12
C ASP A 334 8.67 44.46 -13.92
N LEU A 335 9.71 43.65 -14.11
CA LEU A 335 10.71 43.39 -13.08
C LEU A 335 11.52 44.66 -12.77
N ILE A 336 11.87 45.45 -13.79
CA ILE A 336 12.55 46.74 -13.63
C ILE A 336 11.66 47.72 -12.84
N ALA A 337 10.38 47.80 -13.17
CA ALA A 337 9.42 48.68 -12.47
C ALA A 337 9.23 48.28 -11.00
N TYR A 338 9.11 46.97 -10.71
CA TYR A 338 9.05 46.46 -9.34
C TYR A 338 10.33 46.77 -8.56
N THR A 339 11.49 46.56 -9.19
CA THR A 339 12.81 46.82 -8.60
C THR A 339 12.98 48.31 -8.29
N LEU A 340 12.56 49.19 -9.21
CA LEU A 340 12.60 50.63 -9.04
C LEU A 340 11.70 51.08 -7.87
N ALA A 341 10.46 50.62 -7.82
CA ALA A 341 9.54 50.95 -6.73
C ALA A 341 10.07 50.47 -5.36
N THR A 342 10.74 49.31 -5.34
CA THR A 342 11.37 48.77 -4.13
C THR A 342 12.62 49.53 -3.71
N LEU A 343 13.43 49.99 -4.66
CA LEU A 343 14.62 50.83 -4.43
C LEU A 343 14.24 52.22 -3.90
N GLN A 344 13.14 52.77 -4.40
CA GLN A 344 12.61 54.07 -3.98
C GLN A 344 11.84 54.02 -2.65
N LEU A 345 11.44 52.82 -2.21
CA LEU A 345 10.54 52.61 -1.08
C LEU A 345 9.19 53.31 -1.29
N THR A 346 8.63 53.21 -2.51
CA THR A 346 7.42 53.92 -2.92
C THR A 346 6.25 53.69 -1.93
N GLY A 347 5.69 54.79 -1.42
CA GLY A 347 4.62 54.83 -0.41
C GLY A 347 5.09 54.64 1.04
N ALA A 348 6.40 54.59 1.29
CA ALA A 348 7.02 54.65 2.60
C ALA A 348 8.45 55.22 2.47
N GLU A 349 8.56 56.37 1.81
CA GLU A 349 9.82 56.95 1.39
C GLU A 349 10.70 57.33 2.59
N ARG A 350 11.97 56.90 2.56
CA ARG A 350 12.96 57.32 3.54
C ARG A 350 13.51 58.71 3.18
N VAL A 351 13.52 59.62 4.15
CA VAL A 351 14.17 60.94 4.00
C VAL A 351 15.67 60.75 3.72
N GLY A 352 16.16 61.39 2.66
CA GLY A 352 17.56 61.26 2.22
C GLY A 352 17.86 59.96 1.46
N ASN A 353 16.86 59.27 0.91
CA ASN A 353 17.10 58.15 0.01
C ASN A 353 17.77 58.65 -1.29
N PRO A 354 19.03 58.23 -1.60
CA PRO A 354 19.74 58.67 -2.80
C PRO A 354 19.07 58.24 -4.11
N TYR A 355 18.12 57.30 -4.05
CA TYR A 355 17.36 56.80 -5.17
C TYR A 355 15.99 57.47 -5.34
N ALA A 356 15.67 58.49 -4.54
CA ALA A 356 14.44 59.27 -4.74
C ALA A 356 14.39 59.92 -6.14
N ASP A 357 15.54 60.33 -6.68
CA ASP A 357 15.67 60.79 -8.05
C ASP A 357 15.65 59.61 -9.04
N ARG A 358 14.66 59.61 -9.93
CA ARG A 358 14.47 58.58 -10.96
C ARG A 358 15.64 58.50 -11.93
N THR A 359 16.34 59.60 -12.21
CA THR A 359 17.49 59.61 -13.12
C THR A 359 18.67 58.79 -12.58
N VAL A 360 18.80 58.72 -11.26
CA VAL A 360 19.81 57.92 -10.55
C VAL A 360 19.31 56.50 -10.29
N ALA A 361 18.04 56.34 -9.92
CA ALA A 361 17.47 55.05 -9.56
C ALA A 361 17.18 54.12 -10.74
N ALA A 362 16.77 54.66 -11.91
CA ALA A 362 16.36 53.85 -13.04
C ALA A 362 17.49 52.97 -13.62
N PRO A 363 18.73 53.47 -13.82
CA PRO A 363 19.85 52.63 -14.26
C PRO A 363 20.21 51.53 -13.25
N VAL A 364 20.17 51.85 -11.95
CA VAL A 364 20.46 50.90 -10.86
C VAL A 364 19.39 49.80 -10.79
N ALA A 365 18.11 50.18 -10.87
CA ALA A 365 16.99 49.25 -10.89
C ALA A 365 17.01 48.33 -12.13
N ALA A 366 17.33 48.88 -13.31
CA ALA A 366 17.48 48.09 -14.53
C ALA A 366 18.62 47.06 -14.40
N ARG A 367 19.72 47.45 -13.76
CA ARG A 367 20.86 46.55 -13.53
C ARG A 367 20.52 45.45 -12.52
N ILE A 368 19.88 45.78 -11.40
CA ILE A 368 19.43 44.79 -10.39
C ILE A 368 18.44 43.80 -11.01
N ALA A 369 17.46 44.27 -11.78
CA ALA A 369 16.48 43.44 -12.46
C ALA A 369 17.12 42.47 -13.47
N ALA A 370 18.09 42.94 -14.26
CA ALA A 370 18.83 42.11 -15.20
C ALA A 370 19.61 40.99 -14.50
N LEU A 371 20.23 41.31 -13.37
CA LEU A 371 20.99 40.36 -12.57
C LEU A 371 20.12 39.37 -11.78
N ALA A 372 18.88 39.73 -11.45
CA ALA A 372 17.95 38.86 -10.73
C ALA A 372 17.34 37.73 -11.58
N GLN A 373 17.69 37.63 -12.87
CA GLN A 373 17.33 36.52 -13.79
C GLN A 373 15.84 36.10 -13.69
N ARG A 374 14.92 37.07 -13.82
CA ARG A 374 13.45 36.88 -13.76
C ARG A 374 12.87 36.58 -12.36
N ASN A 375 13.68 36.54 -11.31
CA ASN A 375 13.23 36.28 -9.93
C ASN A 375 12.89 37.58 -9.18
N PHE A 376 11.61 37.80 -8.90
CA PHE A 376 11.11 39.00 -8.23
C PHE A 376 11.53 39.05 -6.75
N LEU A 377 11.64 37.90 -6.07
CA LEU A 377 12.10 37.85 -4.68
C LEU A 377 13.54 38.34 -4.55
N VAL A 378 14.43 37.88 -5.44
CA VAL A 378 15.85 38.26 -5.45
C VAL A 378 15.99 39.75 -5.77
N ALA A 379 15.30 40.24 -6.81
CA ALA A 379 15.30 41.65 -7.15
C ALA A 379 14.80 42.52 -5.99
N GLY A 380 13.73 42.09 -5.32
CA GLY A 380 13.15 42.78 -4.16
C GLY A 380 14.09 42.85 -2.97
N LEU A 381 14.76 41.74 -2.60
CA LEU A 381 15.72 41.71 -1.50
C LEU A 381 16.91 42.65 -1.72
N VAL A 382 17.45 42.66 -2.94
CA VAL A 382 18.62 43.49 -3.30
C VAL A 382 18.25 44.96 -3.39
N ALA A 383 17.15 45.30 -4.08
CA ALA A 383 16.69 46.68 -4.20
C ALA A 383 16.29 47.27 -2.83
N ARG A 384 15.62 46.48 -2.00
CA ARG A 384 15.20 46.91 -0.65
C ARG A 384 16.39 47.25 0.23
N ARG A 385 17.47 46.46 0.16
CA ARG A 385 18.71 46.75 0.89
C ARG A 385 19.25 48.12 0.50
N HIS A 386 19.42 48.38 -0.80
CA HIS A 386 19.99 49.63 -1.28
C HIS A 386 19.08 50.82 -0.91
N GLY A 387 17.76 50.70 -1.07
CA GLY A 387 16.81 51.76 -0.71
C GLY A 387 16.80 52.12 0.78
N LEU A 388 16.82 51.12 1.66
CA LEU A 388 16.77 51.34 3.11
C LEU A 388 18.06 51.91 3.70
N TYR A 389 19.22 51.57 3.14
CA TYR A 389 20.49 51.76 3.85
C TYR A 389 21.52 52.64 3.13
N ASP A 390 21.42 52.83 1.82
CA ASP A 390 22.45 53.58 1.12
C ASP A 390 22.35 55.08 1.41
N ILE A 391 23.48 55.71 1.66
CA ILE A 391 23.58 57.17 1.84
C ILE A 391 24.00 57.83 0.50
N ASN A 392 24.74 57.10 -0.34
CA ASN A 392 25.14 57.50 -1.68
C ASN A 392 24.72 56.42 -2.70
N PRO A 393 24.44 56.78 -3.96
CA PRO A 393 24.07 55.81 -4.99
C PRO A 393 25.18 54.77 -5.23
N VAL A 394 24.80 53.49 -5.37
CA VAL A 394 25.72 52.41 -5.73
C VAL A 394 26.19 52.58 -7.18
N ALA A 395 27.49 52.44 -7.41
CA ALA A 395 28.07 52.46 -8.76
C ALA A 395 27.59 51.24 -9.57
N LEU A 396 27.27 51.42 -10.86
CA LEU A 396 26.78 50.34 -11.72
C LEU A 396 27.83 49.24 -11.92
N GLU A 397 29.11 49.61 -11.91
CA GLU A 397 30.25 48.70 -11.98
C GLU A 397 30.48 47.91 -10.69
N ALA A 398 29.82 48.26 -9.58
CA ALA A 398 29.83 47.44 -8.38
C ALA A 398 28.74 46.34 -8.43
N LEU A 399 27.78 46.46 -9.36
CA LEU A 399 26.74 45.47 -9.63
C LEU A 399 27.20 44.53 -10.77
N VAL A 400 28.30 43.79 -10.56
CA VAL A 400 28.92 42.93 -11.61
C VAL A 400 28.33 41.53 -11.66
N SER A 401 28.08 40.92 -10.50
CA SER A 401 27.48 39.59 -10.36
C SER A 401 26.64 39.53 -9.09
N LEU A 402 25.32 39.51 -9.19
CA LEU A 402 24.49 39.05 -8.08
C LEU A 402 24.47 37.52 -8.16
N ASP A 403 25.50 36.88 -7.61
CA ASP A 403 25.29 35.54 -7.08
C ASP A 403 24.32 35.73 -5.91
N ILE A 404 23.16 35.09 -5.98
CA ILE A 404 22.15 35.07 -4.92
C ILE A 404 22.81 34.75 -3.57
N SER A 405 23.88 33.94 -3.60
CA SER A 405 24.72 33.62 -2.44
C SER A 405 25.39 34.83 -1.79
N GLU A 406 25.89 35.83 -2.53
CA GLU A 406 26.61 36.98 -1.95
C GLU A 406 25.68 37.99 -1.28
N ALA A 407 24.52 38.23 -1.89
CA ALA A 407 23.48 39.10 -1.32
C ALA A 407 22.88 38.47 -0.06
N LEU A 408 22.64 37.16 -0.10
CA LEU A 408 22.24 36.38 1.06
C LEU A 408 23.33 36.38 2.13
N ASP A 409 24.61 36.21 1.79
CA ASP A 409 25.73 36.21 2.74
C ASP A 409 25.93 37.55 3.46
N ALA A 410 25.69 38.68 2.78
CA ALA A 410 25.72 40.00 3.42
C ALA A 410 24.56 40.20 4.40
N TYR A 411 23.39 39.63 4.10
CA TYR A 411 22.24 39.64 4.98
C TYR A 411 22.45 38.72 6.19
N LEU A 412 22.86 37.47 5.97
CA LEU A 412 23.10 36.47 7.01
C LEU A 412 24.21 36.88 7.99
N ARG A 413 25.25 37.59 7.53
CA ARG A 413 26.32 38.14 8.39
C ARG A 413 25.83 39.19 9.40
N ARG A 414 24.65 39.78 9.17
CA ARG A 414 24.07 40.81 10.05
C ARG A 414 23.05 40.23 11.03
N LEU A 415 22.69 38.96 10.89
CA LEU A 415 21.89 38.26 11.90
C LEU A 415 22.75 37.97 13.14
N PRO A 416 22.20 38.09 14.35
CA PRO A 416 22.92 37.77 15.57
C PRO A 416 23.30 36.28 15.58
N SER A 417 24.51 35.98 16.10
CA SER A 417 24.94 34.60 16.34
C SER A 417 24.06 33.93 17.40
N VAL A 418 23.90 32.61 17.29
CA VAL A 418 23.15 31.79 18.25
C VAL A 418 24.15 31.05 19.13
N GLY A 419 24.44 31.60 20.30
CA GLY A 419 25.49 31.06 21.18
C GLY A 419 26.85 31.04 20.49
N SER A 420 27.45 29.85 20.35
CA SER A 420 28.73 29.64 19.67
C SER A 420 28.61 29.55 18.13
N ALA A 421 27.39 29.38 17.60
CA ALA A 421 27.14 29.20 16.17
C ALA A 421 26.83 30.52 15.45
N GLN A 422 27.43 30.73 14.27
CA GLN A 422 26.97 31.79 13.37
C GLN A 422 25.55 31.49 12.88
N ALA A 423 24.73 32.53 12.66
CA ALA A 423 23.37 32.39 12.14
C ALA A 423 23.31 31.56 10.83
N SER A 424 24.33 31.67 9.98
CA SER A 424 24.45 30.85 8.77
C SER A 424 24.59 29.36 9.06
N LEU A 425 25.33 28.97 10.10
CA LEU A 425 25.47 27.57 10.50
C LEU A 425 24.17 27.04 11.09
N ALA A 426 23.48 27.85 11.93
CA ALA A 426 22.16 27.54 12.47
C ALA A 426 21.15 27.23 11.35
N LEU A 427 21.07 28.09 10.33
CA LEU A 427 20.20 27.87 9.17
C LEU A 427 20.69 26.71 8.29
N THR A 428 22.00 26.47 8.18
CA THR A 428 22.54 25.34 7.40
C THR A 428 22.15 24.00 8.03
N ALA A 429 22.06 23.89 9.36
CA ALA A 429 21.52 22.70 10.01
C ALA A 429 20.06 22.42 9.60
N LEU A 430 19.24 23.45 9.43
CA LEU A 430 17.87 23.32 8.91
C LEU A 430 17.82 23.04 7.40
N ALA A 431 18.88 23.35 6.65
CA ALA A 431 18.97 23.00 5.22
C ALA A 431 19.13 21.48 5.00
N PHE A 432 19.64 20.75 6.00
CA PHE A 432 19.65 19.28 5.99
C PHE A 432 18.32 18.67 6.45
N ALA A 433 17.39 19.47 6.99
CA ALA A 433 16.13 18.95 7.52
C ALA A 433 15.19 18.47 6.39
N GLU A 434 14.63 17.28 6.57
CA GLU A 434 13.54 16.76 5.75
C GLU A 434 12.17 17.26 6.29
N ALA A 435 11.10 17.15 5.51
CA ALA A 435 9.76 17.40 6.04
C ALA A 435 9.46 16.49 7.25
N PRO A 436 8.64 16.89 8.24
CA PRO A 436 8.01 18.21 8.42
C PRO A 436 8.95 19.28 9.03
N GLY A 437 10.23 18.98 9.24
CA GLY A 437 11.20 19.87 9.89
C GLY A 437 11.69 19.34 11.25
N LEU A 438 12.71 20.00 11.79
CA LEU A 438 13.35 19.64 13.05
C LEU A 438 12.67 20.35 14.23
N THR A 439 12.49 19.64 15.34
CA THR A 439 12.23 20.28 16.63
C THR A 439 13.48 21.00 17.13
N THR A 440 13.35 21.93 18.07
CA THR A 440 14.51 22.66 18.62
C THR A 440 15.57 21.73 19.25
N SER A 441 15.14 20.61 19.86
CA SER A 441 16.05 19.59 20.38
C SER A 441 16.85 18.91 19.26
N LEU A 442 16.18 18.46 18.20
CA LEU A 442 16.87 17.86 17.05
C LEU A 442 17.72 18.86 16.28
N TRP A 443 17.30 20.12 16.19
CA TRP A 443 18.09 21.19 15.58
C TRP A 443 19.41 21.39 16.32
N ARG A 444 19.40 21.37 17.65
CA ARG A 444 20.60 21.33 18.48
C ARG A 444 21.44 20.08 18.19
N THR A 445 20.85 18.90 18.10
CA THR A 445 21.58 17.65 17.79
C THR A 445 22.28 17.70 16.43
N VAL A 446 21.61 18.21 15.40
CA VAL A 446 22.20 18.43 14.07
C VAL A 446 23.34 19.45 14.16
N LEU A 447 23.17 20.57 14.87
CA LEU A 447 24.22 21.57 15.05
C LEU A 447 25.45 21.00 15.75
N SER A 448 25.26 20.16 16.77
CA SER A 448 26.33 19.44 17.45
C SER A 448 27.10 18.53 16.49
N GLY A 449 26.39 17.78 15.64
CA GLY A 449 27.00 16.98 14.56
C GLY A 449 27.80 17.81 13.54
N LEU A 450 27.37 19.05 13.30
CA LEU A 450 28.08 20.01 12.44
C LEU A 450 29.23 20.76 13.16
N GLY A 451 29.43 20.53 14.46
CA GLY A 451 30.55 21.05 15.25
C GLY A 451 30.26 22.32 16.06
N ALA A 452 28.99 22.64 16.36
CA ALA A 452 28.62 23.79 17.19
C ALA A 452 27.75 23.38 18.38
N ASP A 453 27.99 24.00 19.53
CA ASP A 453 27.25 23.73 20.78
C ASP A 453 26.37 24.94 21.13
N VAL A 454 25.06 24.71 21.22
CA VAL A 454 24.02 25.74 21.32
C VAL A 454 22.89 25.23 22.20
N ASP A 455 22.30 26.10 23.03
CA ASP A 455 21.18 25.73 23.89
C ASP A 455 19.82 25.87 23.18
N VAL A 456 18.85 25.07 23.60
CA VAL A 456 17.47 25.06 23.06
C VAL A 456 16.81 26.43 23.19
N ALA A 457 16.98 27.11 24.33
CA ALA A 457 16.41 28.45 24.54
C ALA A 457 16.97 29.50 23.55
N GLN A 458 18.24 29.37 23.17
CA GLN A 458 18.89 30.25 22.20
C GLN A 458 18.33 30.02 20.79
N LEU A 459 18.02 28.77 20.42
CA LEU A 459 17.41 28.44 19.13
C LEU A 459 15.96 28.93 19.04
N THR A 460 15.17 28.81 20.12
CA THR A 460 13.81 29.35 20.17
C THR A 460 13.81 30.87 20.00
N ALA A 461 14.66 31.58 20.76
CA ALA A 461 14.79 33.03 20.64
C ALA A 461 15.27 33.47 19.25
N PHE A 462 16.15 32.69 18.61
CA PHE A 462 16.57 32.94 17.23
C PHE A 462 15.43 32.75 16.24
N ALA A 463 14.63 31.68 16.39
CA ALA A 463 13.48 31.41 15.54
C ALA A 463 12.40 32.50 15.61
N GLU A 464 12.19 33.09 16.79
CA GLU A 464 11.24 34.19 17.03
C GLU A 464 11.74 35.58 16.55
N SER A 465 12.99 35.67 16.04
CA SER A 465 13.64 36.93 15.66
C SER A 465 13.57 37.24 14.14
N SER A 466 14.49 38.07 13.62
CA SER A 466 14.63 38.39 12.18
C SER A 466 14.86 37.16 11.28
N ALA A 467 15.20 36.00 11.85
CA ALA A 467 15.27 34.73 11.16
C ALA A 467 13.90 34.12 10.81
N ALA A 468 12.79 34.55 11.45
CA ALA A 468 11.43 34.11 11.13
C ALA A 468 11.06 34.29 9.65
N ASN A 469 11.67 35.29 8.98
CA ASN A 469 11.51 35.51 7.54
C ASN A 469 12.00 34.33 6.67
N PHE A 470 12.83 33.45 7.24
CA PHE A 470 13.46 32.32 6.55
C PHE A 470 12.93 30.96 7.03
N LEU A 471 12.00 30.93 7.99
CA LEU A 471 11.54 29.73 8.64
C LEU A 471 10.07 29.45 8.29
N ILE A 472 9.75 28.19 8.05
CA ILE A 472 8.40 27.67 8.17
C ILE A 472 8.31 27.03 9.54
N GLU A 473 7.38 27.55 10.33
CA GLU A 473 6.97 26.99 11.60
C GLU A 473 5.68 26.21 11.39
N SER A 474 5.66 24.96 11.83
CA SER A 474 4.44 24.15 11.85
C SER A 474 4.17 23.71 13.28
N SER A 475 2.99 24.05 13.79
CA SER A 475 2.45 23.58 15.07
C SER A 475 1.25 22.66 14.81
N SER A 476 1.36 21.38 15.15
CA SER A 476 0.17 20.53 15.34
C SER A 476 -0.29 20.63 16.79
N GLU A 477 -1.60 20.75 17.02
CA GLU A 477 -2.22 20.85 18.35
C GLU A 477 -1.59 19.83 19.32
N GLY A 478 -0.88 20.32 20.34
CA GLY A 478 -0.26 19.49 21.39
C GLY A 478 1.19 19.02 21.15
N THR A 479 1.88 19.44 20.09
CA THR A 479 3.29 19.04 19.81
C THR A 479 4.27 20.21 19.76
N ALA A 480 5.55 19.95 20.06
CA ALA A 480 6.63 20.96 20.01
C ALA A 480 6.79 21.57 18.61
N HIS A 481 7.09 22.87 18.56
CA HIS A 481 7.30 23.63 17.32
C HIS A 481 8.39 22.98 16.44
N ARG A 482 8.08 22.82 15.16
CA ARG A 482 9.01 22.31 14.15
C ARG A 482 9.41 23.41 13.19
N TYR A 483 10.70 23.44 12.86
CA TYR A 483 11.30 24.44 12.01
C TYR A 483 11.92 23.80 10.76
N ARG A 484 11.64 24.41 9.61
CA ARG A 484 12.32 24.14 8.34
C ARG A 484 12.56 25.46 7.60
N LEU A 485 13.47 25.47 6.63
CA LEU A 485 13.65 26.66 5.81
C LEU A 485 12.50 26.83 4.80
N PHE A 486 12.07 28.07 4.59
CA PHE A 486 10.92 28.38 3.74
C PHE A 486 11.14 28.20 2.23
N HIS A 487 12.40 28.02 1.80
CA HIS A 487 12.75 28.07 0.39
C HIS A 487 13.85 27.07 0.02
N GLN A 488 13.59 26.19 -0.94
CA GLN A 488 14.56 25.17 -1.37
C GLN A 488 15.85 25.79 -1.94
N ALA A 489 15.77 26.88 -2.73
CA ALA A 489 16.97 27.55 -3.21
C ALA A 489 17.86 28.11 -2.07
N LEU A 490 17.28 28.41 -0.90
CA LEU A 490 18.05 28.78 0.28
C LEU A 490 18.78 27.55 0.86
N ASN A 491 18.12 26.40 0.92
CA ASN A 491 18.76 25.12 1.27
C ASN A 491 19.95 24.85 0.34
N ASP A 492 19.71 24.87 -0.97
CA ASP A 492 20.71 24.55 -1.97
C ASP A 492 21.91 25.51 -1.89
N THR A 493 21.66 26.79 -1.65
CA THR A 493 22.73 27.80 -1.50
C THR A 493 23.56 27.56 -0.24
N LEU A 494 22.92 27.30 0.91
CA LEU A 494 23.61 27.02 2.18
C LEU A 494 24.41 25.70 2.10
N LEU A 495 23.83 24.66 1.51
CA LEU A 495 24.50 23.37 1.29
C LEU A 495 25.66 23.50 0.30
N THR A 496 25.49 24.21 -0.82
CA THR A 496 26.56 24.47 -1.79
C THR A 496 27.71 25.26 -1.17
N ARG A 497 27.40 26.23 -0.29
CA ARG A 497 28.40 27.00 0.44
C ARG A 497 29.17 26.10 1.41
N ARG A 498 28.47 25.26 2.18
CA ARG A 498 29.10 24.29 3.09
C ARG A 498 29.96 23.28 2.33
N ALA A 499 29.49 22.85 1.14
CA ALA A 499 30.20 21.93 0.25
C ALA A 499 31.58 22.44 -0.21
N LYS A 500 31.81 23.76 -0.22
CA LYS A 500 33.13 24.36 -0.53
C LYS A 500 34.18 24.08 0.54
N GLN A 501 33.77 23.81 1.79
CA GLN A 501 34.66 23.62 2.94
C GLN A 501 34.63 22.17 3.47
N HIS A 502 33.48 21.50 3.37
CA HIS A 502 33.26 20.15 3.87
C HIS A 502 32.53 19.32 2.80
N ARG A 503 32.90 18.05 2.62
CA ARG A 503 32.13 17.18 1.73
C ARG A 503 30.78 16.89 2.37
N GLN A 504 29.70 17.04 1.59
CA GLN A 504 28.34 16.83 2.09
C GLN A 504 28.13 15.44 2.70
N ALA A 505 28.74 14.39 2.13
CA ALA A 505 28.67 13.03 2.69
C ALA A 505 29.32 12.91 4.08
N ASP A 506 30.40 13.66 4.34
CA ASP A 506 31.07 13.67 5.66
C ASP A 506 30.19 14.37 6.71
N ASP A 507 29.50 15.45 6.32
CA ASP A 507 28.54 16.14 7.19
C ASP A 507 27.28 15.29 7.45
N GLU A 508 26.70 14.68 6.41
CA GLU A 508 25.58 13.73 6.54
C GLU A 508 25.97 12.55 7.44
N GLY A 509 27.21 12.06 7.38
CA GLY A 509 27.71 11.01 8.27
C GLY A 509 27.78 11.44 9.74
N ARG A 510 28.25 12.66 10.03
CA ARG A 510 28.26 13.20 11.40
C ARG A 510 26.85 13.48 11.91
N ILE A 511 25.98 14.04 11.08
CA ILE A 511 24.56 14.27 11.40
C ILE A 511 23.88 12.94 11.70
N THR A 512 24.03 11.94 10.82
CA THR A 512 23.47 10.60 11.01
C THR A 512 23.94 9.99 12.33
N SER A 513 25.24 10.08 12.62
CA SER A 513 25.81 9.56 13.87
C SER A 513 25.23 10.26 15.11
N ALA A 514 25.09 11.60 15.07
CA ALA A 514 24.52 12.37 16.17
C ALA A 514 23.03 12.06 16.39
N LEU A 515 22.25 11.95 15.30
CA LEU A 515 20.82 11.60 15.35
C LEU A 515 20.60 10.15 15.83
N MET A 516 21.46 9.20 15.41
CA MET A 516 21.43 7.82 15.93
C MET A 516 21.76 7.79 17.43
N ALA A 517 22.76 8.56 17.88
CA ALA A 517 23.10 8.65 19.29
C ALA A 517 21.93 9.18 20.13
N GLU A 518 21.27 10.25 19.67
CA GLU A 518 20.07 10.82 20.30
C GLU A 518 18.93 9.80 20.40
N GLY A 519 18.64 9.08 19.30
CA GLY A 519 17.62 8.03 19.29
C GLY A 519 17.93 6.86 20.23
N SER A 520 19.20 6.45 20.29
CA SER A 520 19.65 5.36 21.16
C SER A 520 19.60 5.72 22.64
N THR A 521 19.97 6.96 23.02
CA THR A 521 20.06 7.41 24.41
C THR A 521 18.67 7.63 25.01
N ASN A 522 17.72 8.16 24.24
CA ASN A 522 16.35 8.38 24.69
C ASN A 522 15.48 7.11 24.62
N SER A 523 16.04 5.97 24.19
CA SER A 523 15.31 4.80 23.70
C SER A 523 14.42 5.17 22.51
N TRP A 524 14.50 4.39 21.42
CA TRP A 524 13.68 4.61 20.21
C TRP A 524 12.16 4.67 20.50
N THR A 525 11.70 4.25 21.67
CA THR A 525 10.33 4.42 22.18
C THR A 525 9.90 5.87 22.38
N GLN A 526 10.80 6.77 22.79
CA GLN A 526 10.50 8.18 23.07
C GLN A 526 11.14 9.11 22.02
N ALA A 527 11.74 8.54 20.98
CA ALA A 527 12.36 9.29 19.90
C ALA A 527 11.34 10.17 19.17
N ASP A 528 11.78 11.36 18.75
CA ASP A 528 10.98 12.25 17.93
C ASP A 528 10.55 11.53 16.63
N PRO A 529 9.27 11.64 16.20
CA PRO A 529 8.79 11.04 14.97
C PRO A 529 9.64 11.36 13.72
N TYR A 530 10.34 12.51 13.71
CA TYR A 530 11.29 12.85 12.67
C TYR A 530 12.39 11.79 12.51
N LEU A 531 12.94 11.27 13.61
CA LEU A 531 14.02 10.26 13.55
C LEU A 531 13.53 8.94 12.96
N LEU A 532 12.31 8.51 13.31
CA LEU A 532 11.74 7.26 12.79
C LEU A 532 11.40 7.36 11.29
N ARG A 533 11.14 8.57 10.79
CA ARG A 533 10.74 8.84 9.40
C ARG A 533 11.90 9.21 8.48
N SER A 534 12.79 10.09 8.92
CA SER A 534 13.73 10.82 8.05
C SER A 534 15.20 10.39 8.21
N LEU A 535 15.54 9.70 9.31
CA LEU A 535 16.89 9.16 9.51
C LEU A 535 17.39 8.22 8.40
N PRO A 536 16.55 7.39 7.74
CA PRO A 536 16.99 6.55 6.62
C PRO A 536 17.61 7.36 5.47
N TRP A 537 17.10 8.56 5.21
CA TRP A 537 17.61 9.43 4.15
C TRP A 537 18.99 9.99 4.46
N HIS A 538 19.19 10.45 5.69
CA HIS A 538 20.51 10.88 6.18
C HIS A 538 21.52 9.73 6.08
N ALA A 539 21.15 8.54 6.55
CA ALA A 539 22.00 7.35 6.47
C ALA A 539 22.29 6.91 5.03
N TYR A 540 21.32 7.00 4.12
CA TYR A 540 21.54 6.69 2.70
C TYR A 540 22.55 7.66 2.06
N ARG A 541 22.38 8.97 2.28
CA ARG A 541 23.32 9.99 1.77
C ARG A 541 24.72 9.87 2.39
N ALA A 542 24.79 9.40 3.63
CA ALA A 542 26.05 9.13 4.33
C ALA A 542 26.70 7.78 3.97
N GLY A 543 25.99 6.87 3.27
CA GLY A 543 26.46 5.49 3.06
C GLY A 543 26.49 4.64 4.34
N MET A 544 25.64 4.96 5.32
CA MET A 544 25.58 4.34 6.66
C MET A 544 24.31 3.50 6.90
N LEU A 545 23.62 3.07 5.84
CA LEU A 545 22.39 2.27 5.96
C LEU A 545 22.61 0.94 6.69
N ASP A 546 23.78 0.31 6.56
CA ASP A 546 24.09 -0.93 7.28
C ASP A 546 23.92 -0.76 8.80
N SER A 547 24.34 0.38 9.35
CA SER A 547 24.24 0.67 10.78
C SER A 547 22.79 0.76 11.28
N LEU A 548 21.87 1.30 10.46
CA LEU A 548 20.44 1.35 10.79
C LEU A 548 19.77 -0.02 10.63
N LEU A 549 20.12 -0.76 9.57
CA LEU A 549 19.55 -2.07 9.29
C LEU A 549 19.95 -3.15 10.30
N LEU A 550 21.02 -2.90 11.05
CA LEU A 550 21.50 -3.79 12.12
C LEU A 550 21.06 -3.34 13.53
N ASP A 551 20.36 -2.21 13.66
CA ASP A 551 19.78 -1.73 14.93
C ASP A 551 18.34 -2.25 15.10
N ASP A 552 18.19 -3.35 15.85
CA ASP A 552 16.90 -4.00 16.08
C ASP A 552 15.87 -3.08 16.77
N PRO A 553 16.20 -2.38 17.88
CA PRO A 553 15.33 -1.36 18.47
C PRO A 553 14.78 -0.32 17.49
N TYR A 554 15.62 0.14 16.54
CA TYR A 554 15.23 1.09 15.49
C TYR A 554 14.26 0.47 14.50
N LEU A 555 14.59 -0.68 13.90
CA LEU A 555 13.74 -1.35 12.90
C LEU A 555 12.35 -1.70 13.41
N LEU A 556 12.22 -1.96 14.71
CA LEU A 556 10.92 -2.23 15.33
C LEU A 556 9.97 -1.01 15.33
N ARG A 557 10.47 0.21 15.08
CA ARG A 557 9.71 1.48 15.19
C ARG A 557 9.83 2.38 13.97
N ALA A 558 10.87 2.19 13.16
CA ALA A 558 11.10 2.98 11.97
C ALA A 558 9.95 2.89 10.96
N ASP A 559 9.81 3.92 10.13
CA ASP A 559 8.99 3.90 8.92
C ASP A 559 9.66 3.02 7.85
N LEU A 560 9.35 1.73 7.90
CA LEU A 560 9.95 0.73 7.00
C LEU A 560 9.59 0.95 5.53
N LEU A 561 8.47 1.62 5.22
CA LEU A 561 8.07 1.95 3.86
C LEU A 561 9.03 2.95 3.21
N ARG A 562 9.67 3.80 4.00
CA ARG A 562 10.70 4.73 3.54
C ARG A 562 12.10 4.11 3.50
N LEU A 563 12.39 3.20 4.41
CA LEU A 563 13.70 2.54 4.49
C LEU A 563 13.93 1.55 3.33
N LEU A 564 12.92 0.76 2.96
CA LEU A 564 13.04 -0.31 1.98
C LEU A 564 13.47 0.14 0.57
N PRO A 565 12.92 1.23 -0.01
CA PRO A 565 13.36 1.73 -1.31
C PRO A 565 14.82 2.20 -1.31
N LEU A 566 15.27 2.83 -0.22
CA LEU A 566 16.65 3.32 -0.09
C LEU A 566 17.65 2.16 -0.03
N ALA A 567 17.29 1.09 0.70
CA ALA A 567 18.10 -0.12 0.79
C ALA A 567 18.22 -0.86 -0.57
N ALA A 568 17.26 -0.68 -1.48
CA ALA A 568 17.26 -1.34 -2.78
C ALA A 568 18.37 -0.83 -3.72
N GLY A 569 18.79 0.43 -3.56
CA GLY A 569 19.85 1.06 -4.37
C GLY A 569 21.21 1.17 -3.69
N ALA A 570 21.36 0.64 -2.47
CA ALA A 570 22.56 0.76 -1.66
C ALA A 570 23.49 -0.46 -1.79
N ASN A 571 24.80 -0.23 -1.71
CA ASN A 571 25.78 -1.31 -1.64
C ASN A 571 25.92 -1.80 -0.19
N LEU A 572 25.13 -2.81 0.17
CA LEU A 572 24.98 -3.30 1.55
C LEU A 572 25.86 -4.53 1.84
N ALA A 573 26.29 -4.66 3.09
CA ALA A 573 26.95 -5.86 3.61
C ALA A 573 25.98 -7.06 3.63
N GLU A 574 26.51 -8.29 3.70
CA GLU A 574 25.69 -9.51 3.69
C GLU A 574 24.66 -9.55 4.83
N ALA A 575 25.05 -9.18 6.04
CA ALA A 575 24.13 -9.13 7.18
C ALA A 575 22.97 -8.15 6.96
N ALA A 576 23.25 -6.94 6.44
CA ALA A 576 22.23 -5.95 6.13
C ALA A 576 21.34 -6.39 4.95
N ARG A 577 21.88 -7.07 3.94
CA ARG A 577 21.08 -7.68 2.86
C ARG A 577 20.11 -8.74 3.38
N SER A 578 20.55 -9.58 4.33
CA SER A 578 19.68 -10.54 5.01
C SER A 578 18.57 -9.85 5.80
N ARG A 579 18.87 -8.72 6.45
CA ARG A 579 17.86 -7.88 7.13
C ARG A 579 16.86 -7.27 6.15
N VAL A 580 17.31 -6.71 5.03
CA VAL A 580 16.41 -6.18 4.00
C VAL A 580 15.53 -7.28 3.43
N ARG A 581 16.09 -8.48 3.21
CA ARG A 581 15.31 -9.66 2.80
C ARG A 581 14.23 -10.01 3.82
N LEU A 582 14.57 -10.02 5.11
CA LEU A 582 13.59 -10.22 6.19
C LEU A 582 12.47 -9.18 6.15
N LEU A 583 12.81 -7.88 6.05
CA LEU A 583 11.83 -6.79 5.97
C LEU A 583 10.89 -6.95 4.75
N ARG A 584 11.42 -7.36 3.59
CA ARG A 584 10.63 -7.59 2.36
C ARG A 584 9.73 -8.81 2.45
N LEU A 585 10.19 -9.88 3.10
CA LEU A 585 9.43 -11.12 3.25
C LEU A 585 8.34 -11.05 4.33
N THR A 586 8.30 -9.96 5.10
CA THR A 586 7.32 -9.74 6.17
C THR A 586 6.50 -8.46 5.96
N PRO A 587 5.71 -8.32 4.88
CA PRO A 587 4.96 -7.09 4.59
C PRO A 587 3.95 -6.72 5.69
N ALA A 588 3.39 -7.72 6.39
CA ALA A 588 2.49 -7.47 7.52
C ALA A 588 3.16 -6.71 8.69
N ALA A 589 4.49 -6.74 8.77
CA ALA A 589 5.26 -6.04 9.80
C ALA A 589 5.33 -4.52 9.57
N LEU A 590 5.11 -4.05 8.33
CA LEU A 590 5.27 -2.64 7.94
C LEU A 590 4.33 -1.70 8.71
N THR A 591 3.10 -2.15 8.98
CA THR A 591 2.07 -1.37 9.70
C THR A 591 1.82 -1.88 11.12
N ALA A 592 2.51 -2.94 11.55
CA ALA A 592 2.35 -3.52 12.89
C ALA A 592 3.05 -2.67 13.96
N ASP A 593 2.54 -2.71 15.19
CA ASP A 593 3.21 -2.15 16.36
C ASP A 593 4.51 -2.92 16.67
N PRO A 594 5.44 -2.34 17.47
CA PRO A 594 6.75 -2.92 17.70
C PRO A 594 6.75 -4.36 18.24
N SER A 595 5.77 -4.73 19.08
CA SER A 595 5.72 -6.06 19.68
C SER A 595 5.26 -7.14 18.68
N HIS A 596 4.22 -6.83 17.90
CA HIS A 596 3.77 -7.70 16.81
C HIS A 596 4.82 -7.77 15.69
N ARG A 597 5.50 -6.65 15.40
CA ARG A 597 6.58 -6.59 14.42
C ARG A 597 7.71 -7.56 14.78
N ALA A 598 8.13 -7.59 16.05
CA ALA A 598 9.13 -8.55 16.54
C ALA A 598 8.66 -10.00 16.41
N ALA A 599 7.38 -10.27 16.71
CA ALA A 599 6.79 -11.61 16.55
C ALA A 599 6.81 -12.07 15.09
N LEU A 600 6.36 -11.21 14.17
CA LEU A 600 6.33 -11.49 12.73
C LEU A 600 7.73 -11.73 12.16
N PHE A 601 8.70 -10.88 12.52
CA PHE A 601 10.09 -11.07 12.10
C PHE A 601 10.69 -12.36 12.65
N SER A 602 10.35 -12.77 13.88
CA SER A 602 10.85 -14.04 14.42
C SER A 602 10.40 -15.24 13.58
N VAL A 603 9.14 -15.25 13.12
CA VAL A 603 8.59 -16.34 12.31
C VAL A 603 9.25 -16.39 10.94
N THR A 604 9.32 -15.25 10.24
CA THR A 604 9.97 -15.19 8.93
C THR A 604 11.45 -15.54 9.01
N ALA A 605 12.15 -15.05 10.04
CA ALA A 605 13.58 -15.32 10.22
C ALA A 605 13.86 -16.81 10.44
N ALA A 606 13.04 -17.49 11.25
CA ALA A 606 13.17 -18.93 11.48
C ALA A 606 12.91 -19.74 10.20
N LEU A 607 11.84 -19.42 9.46
CA LEU A 607 11.47 -20.12 8.22
C LEU A 607 12.52 -19.95 7.10
N GLU A 608 13.15 -18.79 7.02
CA GLU A 608 14.10 -18.44 5.95
C GLU A 608 15.57 -18.60 6.36
N GLY A 609 15.85 -18.98 7.62
CA GLY A 609 17.21 -19.12 8.14
C GLY A 609 17.98 -17.79 8.20
N LEU A 610 17.31 -16.66 8.48
CA LEU A 610 17.89 -15.30 8.41
C LEU A 610 18.50 -14.79 9.73
N GLY A 611 18.86 -15.69 10.65
CA GLY A 611 19.48 -15.39 11.94
C GLY A 611 18.49 -14.93 13.03
N ASP A 612 19.00 -14.75 14.26
CA ASP A 612 18.17 -14.61 15.48
C ASP A 612 17.95 -13.16 15.93
N GLY A 613 18.18 -12.19 15.05
CA GLY A 613 18.25 -10.78 15.40
C GLY A 613 16.94 -10.09 15.80
N PHE A 614 15.95 -10.84 16.29
CA PHE A 614 14.79 -10.30 17.01
C PHE A 614 14.33 -11.26 18.13
N ALA A 615 15.04 -12.38 18.35
CA ALA A 615 14.53 -13.56 19.05
C ALA A 615 14.64 -13.53 20.59
N PRO A 616 15.69 -12.95 21.24
CA PRO A 616 15.77 -13.04 22.70
C PRO A 616 15.37 -11.78 23.49
N HIS A 617 15.47 -10.57 22.92
CA HIS A 617 15.58 -9.34 23.75
C HIS A 617 14.38 -8.38 23.71
N HIS A 618 13.38 -8.61 22.86
CA HIS A 618 12.24 -7.70 22.72
C HIS A 618 10.94 -8.33 23.25
N PRO A 619 9.95 -7.56 23.71
CA PRO A 619 8.63 -8.12 24.02
C PRO A 619 7.92 -8.52 22.72
N ALA A 620 7.35 -9.73 22.67
CA ALA A 620 6.57 -10.22 21.55
C ALA A 620 5.49 -11.20 22.04
N PRO A 621 4.26 -11.19 21.49
CA PRO A 621 3.18 -12.09 21.90
C PRO A 621 3.46 -13.58 21.59
N TYR A 622 4.34 -13.86 20.64
CA TYR A 622 4.77 -15.19 20.26
C TYR A 622 6.13 -15.12 19.56
N ARG A 623 6.85 -16.24 19.52
CA ARG A 623 8.19 -16.34 18.93
C ARG A 623 8.40 -17.69 18.27
N ALA A 624 8.89 -17.71 17.03
CA ALA A 624 9.38 -18.96 16.46
C ALA A 624 10.66 -19.40 17.18
N THR A 625 10.75 -20.67 17.57
CA THR A 625 11.91 -21.24 18.28
C THR A 625 12.86 -21.94 17.32
N TRP A 626 12.32 -22.74 16.40
CA TRP A 626 13.08 -23.39 15.34
C TRP A 626 12.15 -23.71 14.16
N ALA A 627 12.74 -23.87 12.98
CA ALA A 627 12.06 -24.39 11.80
C ALA A 627 12.94 -25.44 11.11
N ALA A 628 12.33 -26.55 10.71
CA ALA A 628 12.93 -27.56 9.87
C ALA A 628 12.21 -27.53 8.51
N VAL A 629 12.42 -26.44 7.77
CA VAL A 629 11.70 -26.10 6.54
C VAL A 629 12.70 -25.81 5.43
N ALA A 630 12.39 -26.23 4.20
CA ALA A 630 13.22 -25.86 3.05
C ALA A 630 13.06 -24.36 2.80
N HIS A 631 14.15 -23.61 2.83
CA HIS A 631 14.11 -22.18 2.59
C HIS A 631 13.45 -21.88 1.25
N ARG A 632 12.70 -20.78 1.18
CA ARG A 632 12.06 -20.37 -0.06
C ARG A 632 13.13 -20.12 -1.11
N THR A 633 12.91 -20.71 -2.28
CA THR A 633 13.69 -20.36 -3.49
C THR A 633 13.08 -19.15 -4.21
N GLU A 634 11.90 -18.72 -3.75
CA GLU A 634 11.20 -17.53 -4.21
C GLU A 634 11.86 -16.25 -3.72
N TRP A 635 12.06 -15.33 -4.66
CA TRP A 635 12.48 -13.96 -4.41
C TRP A 635 11.34 -13.09 -3.87
N SER A 636 10.12 -13.26 -4.39
CA SER A 636 8.90 -12.57 -3.91
C SER A 636 7.62 -13.31 -4.34
N ILE A 637 6.52 -13.05 -3.63
CA ILE A 637 5.17 -13.56 -3.95
C ILE A 637 4.23 -12.37 -4.08
N LEU A 638 3.52 -12.30 -5.21
CA LEU A 638 2.54 -11.27 -5.51
C LEU A 638 1.14 -11.85 -5.30
N GLU A 639 0.39 -11.24 -4.39
CA GLU A 639 -0.95 -11.68 -3.99
C GLU A 639 -1.96 -10.55 -4.22
N GLY A 640 -3.16 -10.90 -4.65
CA GLY A 640 -4.27 -9.96 -4.82
C GLY A 640 -5.35 -10.41 -5.80
N HIS A 641 -5.02 -11.31 -6.74
CA HIS A 641 -6.03 -11.94 -7.59
C HIS A 641 -6.97 -12.83 -6.78
N THR A 642 -8.27 -12.76 -7.09
CA THR A 642 -9.30 -13.60 -6.41
C THR A 642 -9.56 -14.91 -7.15
N GLY A 643 -9.07 -15.01 -8.39
CA GLY A 643 -9.15 -16.19 -9.26
C GLY A 643 -7.78 -16.75 -9.64
N TRP A 644 -7.78 -17.80 -10.46
CA TRP A 644 -6.54 -18.41 -10.97
C TRP A 644 -5.80 -17.47 -11.91
N VAL A 645 -4.49 -17.33 -11.74
CA VAL A 645 -3.65 -16.51 -12.61
C VAL A 645 -3.25 -17.33 -13.84
N ARG A 646 -3.68 -16.89 -15.01
CA ARG A 646 -3.59 -17.62 -16.28
C ARG A 646 -2.34 -17.29 -17.08
N ALA A 647 -1.91 -16.03 -17.06
CA ALA A 647 -0.75 -15.57 -17.80
C ALA A 647 -0.04 -14.43 -17.05
N ALA A 648 1.24 -14.25 -17.35
CA ALA A 648 2.05 -13.15 -16.86
C ALA A 648 3.10 -12.76 -17.91
N CYS A 649 3.46 -11.48 -17.97
CA CYS A 649 4.52 -10.99 -18.85
C CYS A 649 5.19 -9.73 -18.27
N PRO A 650 6.49 -9.49 -18.55
CA PRO A 650 7.12 -8.21 -18.25
C PRO A 650 6.62 -7.11 -19.19
N VAL A 651 6.56 -5.87 -18.69
CA VAL A 651 6.21 -4.68 -19.46
C VAL A 651 7.04 -3.48 -19.00
N MET A 652 7.57 -2.73 -19.97
CA MET A 652 8.29 -1.48 -19.70
C MET A 652 7.31 -0.30 -19.66
N VAL A 653 7.26 0.39 -18.51
CA VAL A 653 6.39 1.56 -18.27
C VAL A 653 7.24 2.68 -17.68
N GLN A 654 7.38 3.81 -18.38
CA GLN A 654 8.21 4.95 -17.95
C GLN A 654 9.66 4.58 -17.53
N GLY A 655 10.29 3.63 -18.23
CA GLY A 655 11.64 3.17 -17.91
C GLY A 655 11.73 2.17 -16.75
N ARG A 656 10.60 1.75 -16.16
CA ARG A 656 10.53 0.71 -15.12
C ARG A 656 10.02 -0.61 -15.70
N ASN A 657 10.62 -1.72 -15.28
CA ASN A 657 10.12 -3.07 -15.57
C ASN A 657 9.00 -3.42 -14.59
N LEU A 658 7.76 -3.42 -15.05
CA LEU A 658 6.62 -3.95 -14.30
C LEU A 658 6.30 -5.37 -14.75
N LEU A 659 5.55 -6.09 -13.91
CA LEU A 659 4.99 -7.40 -14.25
C LEU A 659 3.49 -7.26 -14.44
N ALA A 660 2.96 -7.69 -15.58
CA ALA A 660 1.53 -7.79 -15.83
C ALA A 660 1.05 -9.22 -15.58
N SER A 661 -0.12 -9.41 -14.97
CA SER A 661 -0.75 -10.71 -14.76
C SER A 661 -2.22 -10.71 -15.16
N ALA A 662 -2.68 -11.74 -15.88
CA ALA A 662 -4.06 -11.95 -16.29
C ALA A 662 -4.70 -13.09 -15.51
N SER A 663 -5.95 -12.93 -15.07
CA SER A 663 -6.59 -13.85 -14.14
C SER A 663 -8.03 -14.20 -14.51
N SER A 664 -8.48 -15.33 -13.94
CA SER A 664 -9.86 -15.81 -14.02
C SER A 664 -10.85 -14.93 -13.25
N ASP A 665 -10.36 -13.96 -12.47
CA ASP A 665 -11.17 -12.90 -11.87
C ASP A 665 -11.57 -11.78 -12.85
N ARG A 666 -11.25 -11.95 -14.15
CA ARG A 666 -11.57 -11.03 -15.26
C ARG A 666 -10.73 -9.75 -15.26
N THR A 667 -9.69 -9.68 -14.44
CA THR A 667 -8.79 -8.52 -14.35
C THR A 667 -7.41 -8.82 -14.93
N VAL A 668 -6.75 -7.76 -15.41
CA VAL A 668 -5.30 -7.73 -15.61
C VAL A 668 -4.71 -6.79 -14.58
N ARG A 669 -3.65 -7.19 -13.88
CA ARG A 669 -3.01 -6.39 -12.83
C ARG A 669 -1.57 -6.08 -13.18
N LEU A 670 -1.12 -4.88 -12.81
CA LEU A 670 0.27 -4.45 -12.92
C LEU A 670 0.92 -4.42 -11.56
N TRP A 671 2.10 -5.02 -11.46
CA TRP A 671 2.87 -5.15 -10.25
C TRP A 671 4.24 -4.55 -10.44
N ASP A 672 4.73 -3.92 -9.38
CA ASP A 672 6.15 -3.63 -9.25
C ASP A 672 6.85 -4.88 -8.70
N PRO A 673 7.73 -5.54 -9.49
CA PRO A 673 8.43 -6.74 -9.06
C PRO A 673 9.44 -6.49 -7.92
N GLU A 674 9.85 -5.25 -7.67
CA GLU A 674 10.79 -4.88 -6.60
C GLU A 674 10.10 -4.79 -5.24
N THR A 675 8.97 -4.08 -5.20
CA THR A 675 8.22 -3.81 -3.97
C THR A 675 7.13 -4.84 -3.71
N GLY A 676 6.73 -5.58 -4.74
CA GLY A 676 5.57 -6.45 -4.72
C GLY A 676 4.23 -5.70 -4.70
N GLN A 677 4.26 -4.36 -4.78
CA GLN A 677 3.05 -3.56 -4.74
C GLN A 677 2.29 -3.62 -6.07
N GLN A 678 0.98 -3.75 -5.95
CA GLN A 678 0.07 -3.58 -7.07
C GLN A 678 0.02 -2.11 -7.48
N GLN A 679 0.38 -1.82 -8.72
CA GLN A 679 0.34 -0.48 -9.28
C GLN A 679 -1.04 -0.15 -9.88
N ARG A 680 -1.65 -1.10 -10.61
CA ARG A 680 -2.95 -0.89 -11.28
C ARG A 680 -3.76 -2.18 -11.42
N ILE A 681 -5.06 -2.00 -11.57
CA ILE A 681 -6.03 -3.01 -12.01
C ILE A 681 -6.66 -2.50 -13.31
N LEU A 682 -6.65 -3.35 -14.34
CA LEU A 682 -7.30 -3.11 -15.63
C LEU A 682 -8.58 -3.95 -15.66
N GLU A 683 -9.72 -3.26 -15.64
CA GLU A 683 -11.04 -3.86 -15.61
C GLU A 683 -11.79 -3.57 -16.91
N GLY A 684 -12.51 -4.58 -17.43
CA GLY A 684 -13.38 -4.41 -18.60
C GLY A 684 -13.75 -5.70 -19.31
N HIS A 685 -12.96 -6.77 -19.18
CA HIS A 685 -13.32 -8.08 -19.70
C HIS A 685 -14.57 -8.65 -18.99
N THR A 686 -15.48 -9.27 -19.75
CA THR A 686 -16.69 -9.88 -19.19
C THR A 686 -16.49 -11.36 -18.82
N GLY A 687 -15.40 -11.96 -19.30
CA GLY A 687 -14.95 -13.32 -18.97
C GLY A 687 -13.52 -13.36 -18.44
N PRO A 688 -13.03 -14.53 -17.96
CA PRO A 688 -11.64 -14.75 -17.56
C PRO A 688 -10.61 -14.20 -18.55
N ALA A 689 -9.64 -13.42 -18.06
CA ALA A 689 -8.49 -13.02 -18.87
C ALA A 689 -7.50 -14.20 -18.94
N LEU A 690 -7.15 -14.62 -20.16
CA LEU A 690 -6.43 -15.87 -20.42
C LEU A 690 -4.97 -15.65 -20.85
N ALA A 691 -4.68 -14.57 -21.57
CA ALA A 691 -3.33 -14.23 -21.99
C ALA A 691 -3.09 -12.73 -21.98
N VAL A 692 -1.82 -12.34 -21.86
CA VAL A 692 -1.38 -10.94 -21.80
C VAL A 692 0.00 -10.80 -22.44
N CYS A 693 0.22 -9.74 -23.22
CA CYS A 693 1.54 -9.40 -23.77
C CYS A 693 1.70 -7.89 -24.01
N PRO A 694 2.95 -7.37 -24.00
CA PRO A 694 3.22 -6.01 -24.47
C PRO A 694 3.21 -5.94 -26.01
N VAL A 695 2.81 -4.80 -26.56
CA VAL A 695 2.87 -4.50 -28.00
C VAL A 695 3.30 -3.05 -28.22
N MET A 696 4.25 -2.83 -29.12
CA MET A 696 4.72 -1.48 -29.49
C MET A 696 3.84 -0.89 -30.57
N VAL A 697 3.22 0.26 -30.28
CA VAL A 697 2.38 1.04 -31.21
C VAL A 697 2.87 2.49 -31.22
N ARG A 698 3.37 2.96 -32.38
CA ARG A 698 3.91 4.33 -32.56
C ARG A 698 4.94 4.77 -31.50
N GLY A 699 5.84 3.87 -31.12
CA GLY A 699 6.87 4.15 -30.10
C GLY A 699 6.37 4.13 -28.66
N ARG A 700 5.09 3.78 -28.42
CA ARG A 700 4.53 3.57 -27.07
C ARG A 700 4.25 2.09 -26.83
N THR A 701 4.49 1.64 -25.60
CA THR A 701 4.16 0.28 -25.16
C THR A 701 2.69 0.23 -24.72
N LEU A 702 1.86 -0.54 -25.43
CA LEU A 702 0.53 -0.92 -24.99
C LEU A 702 0.53 -2.34 -24.45
N LEU A 703 -0.50 -2.70 -23.69
CA LEU A 703 -0.74 -4.04 -23.19
C LEU A 703 -1.93 -4.65 -23.92
N ALA A 704 -1.74 -5.84 -24.51
CA ALA A 704 -2.82 -6.61 -25.12
C ALA A 704 -3.26 -7.74 -24.19
N SER A 705 -4.56 -7.92 -24.00
CA SER A 705 -5.12 -9.04 -23.23
C SER A 705 -6.17 -9.80 -24.02
N ALA A 706 -6.10 -11.14 -23.99
CA ALA A 706 -7.07 -12.04 -24.59
C ALA A 706 -7.94 -12.69 -23.51
N SER A 707 -9.21 -12.95 -23.81
CA SER A 707 -10.19 -13.39 -22.82
C SER A 707 -11.15 -14.47 -23.34
N ASP A 708 -11.79 -15.14 -22.38
CA ASP A 708 -12.93 -16.03 -22.59
C ASP A 708 -14.12 -15.31 -23.25
N ASP A 709 -14.20 -13.98 -23.14
CA ASP A 709 -15.24 -13.16 -23.78
C ASP A 709 -15.10 -13.00 -25.31
N HIS A 710 -14.18 -13.74 -25.92
CA HIS A 710 -13.92 -13.77 -27.37
C HIS A 710 -13.24 -12.50 -27.92
N THR A 711 -12.86 -11.56 -27.05
CA THR A 711 -12.22 -10.30 -27.44
C THR A 711 -10.73 -10.29 -27.14
N VAL A 712 -9.98 -9.45 -27.86
CA VAL A 712 -8.67 -8.96 -27.44
C VAL A 712 -8.79 -7.47 -27.12
N ARG A 713 -8.27 -7.02 -25.99
CA ARG A 713 -8.32 -5.61 -25.58
C ARG A 713 -6.93 -5.01 -25.52
N LEU A 714 -6.80 -3.76 -25.95
CA LEU A 714 -5.58 -2.97 -25.84
C LEU A 714 -5.72 -1.94 -24.73
N TRP A 715 -4.73 -1.88 -23.86
CA TRP A 715 -4.68 -1.03 -22.69
C TRP A 715 -3.45 -0.15 -22.74
N ASP A 716 -3.59 1.07 -22.26
CA ASP A 716 -2.46 1.91 -21.91
C ASP A 716 -2.00 1.56 -20.48
N PRO A 717 -0.79 0.99 -20.29
CA PRO A 717 -0.29 0.66 -18.96
C PRO A 717 -0.03 1.87 -18.05
N GLU A 718 0.16 3.06 -18.62
CA GLU A 718 0.42 4.28 -17.86
C GLU A 718 -0.86 4.85 -17.28
N THR A 719 -1.95 4.88 -18.06
CA THR A 719 -3.22 5.45 -17.60
C THR A 719 -4.21 4.41 -17.09
N GLY A 720 -4.01 3.13 -17.43
CA GLY A 720 -4.96 2.06 -17.21
C GLY A 720 -6.17 2.11 -18.15
N GLN A 721 -6.23 3.07 -19.08
CA GLN A 721 -7.37 3.23 -19.97
C GLN A 721 -7.35 2.18 -21.08
N GLN A 722 -8.55 1.65 -21.38
CA GLN A 722 -8.76 0.82 -22.54
C GLN A 722 -8.71 1.67 -23.81
N GLN A 723 -7.78 1.34 -24.71
CA GLN A 723 -7.61 2.01 -25.99
C GLN A 723 -8.50 1.41 -27.08
N ARG A 724 -8.57 0.07 -27.16
CA ARG A 724 -9.32 -0.63 -28.22
C ARG A 724 -9.85 -2.00 -27.78
N ILE A 725 -10.89 -2.46 -28.48
CA ILE A 725 -11.40 -3.83 -28.46
C ILE A 725 -11.28 -4.39 -29.88
N LEU A 726 -10.71 -5.59 -30.01
CA LEU A 726 -10.59 -6.34 -31.25
C LEU A 726 -11.58 -7.49 -31.20
N GLU A 727 -12.59 -7.44 -32.06
CA GLU A 727 -13.67 -8.41 -32.13
C GLU A 727 -13.60 -9.21 -33.42
N GLY A 728 -13.73 -10.54 -33.32
CA GLY A 728 -13.84 -11.40 -34.49
C GLY A 728 -13.70 -12.89 -34.22
N HIS A 729 -12.99 -13.31 -33.17
CA HIS A 729 -13.00 -14.71 -32.74
C HIS A 729 -14.42 -15.14 -32.36
N THR A 730 -14.80 -16.37 -32.71
CA THR A 730 -16.15 -16.90 -32.46
C THR A 730 -16.25 -17.71 -31.18
N ARG A 731 -15.11 -17.95 -30.52
CA ARG A 731 -14.94 -18.65 -29.25
C ARG A 731 -13.82 -17.99 -28.44
N ARG A 732 -13.49 -18.55 -27.27
CA ARG A 732 -12.46 -18.06 -26.33
C ARG A 732 -11.17 -17.70 -27.07
N THR A 733 -10.59 -16.55 -26.75
CA THR A 733 -9.27 -16.17 -27.24
C THR A 733 -8.22 -16.60 -26.21
N LEU A 734 -7.37 -17.54 -26.58
CA LEU A 734 -6.48 -18.26 -25.65
C LEU A 734 -5.08 -17.64 -25.55
N ALA A 735 -4.57 -17.06 -26.64
CA ALA A 735 -3.23 -16.46 -26.65
C ALA A 735 -3.15 -15.24 -27.56
N VAL A 736 -2.14 -14.41 -27.30
CA VAL A 736 -1.88 -13.17 -28.00
C VAL A 736 -0.37 -12.89 -28.00
N CYS A 737 0.20 -12.48 -29.15
CA CYS A 737 1.61 -12.10 -29.27
C CYS A 737 1.82 -11.01 -30.34
N PRO A 738 2.82 -10.13 -30.18
CA PRO A 738 3.22 -9.22 -31.25
C PRO A 738 4.03 -9.96 -32.32
N VAL A 739 3.92 -9.53 -33.58
CA VAL A 739 4.71 -10.02 -34.71
C VAL A 739 5.09 -8.86 -35.63
N VAL A 740 6.35 -8.80 -36.05
CA VAL A 740 6.81 -7.79 -37.01
C VAL A 740 6.74 -8.36 -38.42
N VAL A 741 5.98 -7.69 -39.29
CA VAL A 741 5.80 -8.03 -40.70
C VAL A 741 6.10 -6.77 -41.52
N GLN A 742 7.12 -6.81 -42.37
CA GLN A 742 7.55 -5.66 -43.20
C GLN A 742 7.72 -4.35 -42.41
N GLU A 743 8.50 -4.37 -41.32
CA GLU A 743 8.71 -3.22 -40.41
C GLU A 743 7.44 -2.68 -39.71
N ARG A 744 6.31 -3.39 -39.80
CA ARG A 744 5.07 -3.07 -39.08
C ARG A 744 4.81 -4.07 -37.98
N THR A 745 4.48 -3.57 -36.79
CA THR A 745 4.04 -4.41 -35.67
C THR A 745 2.57 -4.76 -35.83
N LEU A 746 2.27 -6.03 -36.05
CA LEU A 746 0.93 -6.60 -35.97
C LEU A 746 0.75 -7.36 -34.66
N LEU A 747 -0.51 -7.62 -34.30
CA LEU A 747 -0.87 -8.46 -33.17
C LEU A 747 -1.48 -9.76 -33.69
N ALA A 748 -0.94 -10.91 -33.27
CA ALA A 748 -1.53 -12.21 -33.54
C ALA A 748 -2.35 -12.69 -32.34
N SER A 749 -3.53 -13.25 -32.58
CA SER A 749 -4.36 -13.88 -31.55
C SER A 749 -4.74 -15.30 -31.94
N ALA A 750 -4.77 -16.22 -30.98
CA ALA A 750 -5.15 -17.62 -31.15
C ALA A 750 -6.44 -17.94 -30.40
N GLY A 751 -7.34 -18.70 -31.04
CA GLY A 751 -8.68 -18.97 -30.50
C GLY A 751 -9.02 -20.45 -30.35
N SER A 752 -9.99 -20.74 -29.47
CA SER A 752 -10.70 -22.02 -29.39
C SER A 752 -11.60 -22.30 -30.61
N ASP A 753 -11.68 -21.36 -31.55
CA ASP A 753 -12.33 -21.53 -32.85
C ASP A 753 -11.42 -22.22 -33.89
N GLY A 754 -10.19 -22.59 -33.52
CA GLY A 754 -9.24 -23.28 -34.41
C GLY A 754 -8.47 -22.34 -35.34
N THR A 755 -8.56 -21.02 -35.12
CA THR A 755 -7.94 -20.02 -35.98
C THR A 755 -6.85 -19.21 -35.26
N VAL A 756 -5.89 -18.71 -36.03
CA VAL A 756 -5.01 -17.60 -35.63
C VAL A 756 -5.39 -16.38 -36.46
N ARG A 757 -5.55 -15.22 -35.84
CA ARG A 757 -5.94 -13.97 -36.51
C ARG A 757 -4.86 -12.91 -36.35
N LEU A 758 -4.64 -12.13 -37.41
CA LEU A 758 -3.73 -10.99 -37.40
C LEU A 758 -4.51 -9.69 -37.38
N TRP A 759 -4.08 -8.78 -36.52
CA TRP A 759 -4.69 -7.47 -36.31
C TRP A 759 -3.65 -6.39 -36.46
N ASP A 760 -4.08 -5.28 -37.02
CA ASP A 760 -3.35 -4.03 -36.91
C ASP A 760 -3.72 -3.39 -35.55
N PRO A 761 -2.77 -3.29 -34.59
CA PRO A 761 -3.05 -2.73 -33.27
C PRO A 761 -3.33 -1.22 -33.32
N GLU A 762 -2.91 -0.52 -34.37
CA GLU A 762 -3.17 0.91 -34.54
C GLU A 762 -4.61 1.15 -34.99
N THR A 763 -5.09 0.43 -36.00
CA THR A 763 -6.44 0.63 -36.56
C THR A 763 -7.51 -0.25 -35.92
N GLY A 764 -7.10 -1.34 -35.26
CA GLY A 764 -7.97 -2.39 -34.77
C GLY A 764 -8.52 -3.30 -35.88
N GLN A 765 -8.10 -3.11 -37.13
CA GLN A 765 -8.60 -3.91 -38.25
C GLN A 765 -7.95 -5.28 -38.33
N GLN A 766 -8.77 -6.29 -38.61
CA GLN A 766 -8.29 -7.65 -38.89
C GLN A 766 -7.64 -7.70 -40.27
N GLN A 767 -6.38 -8.13 -40.33
CA GLN A 767 -5.58 -8.24 -41.56
C GLN A 767 -5.67 -9.63 -42.21
N ARG A 768 -5.68 -10.70 -41.39
CA ARG A 768 -5.66 -12.09 -41.85
C ARG A 768 -6.36 -13.04 -40.88
N ILE A 769 -6.82 -14.18 -41.41
CA ILE A 769 -7.23 -15.37 -40.66
C ILE A 769 -6.41 -16.56 -41.19
N LEU A 770 -5.72 -17.25 -40.29
CA LEU A 770 -4.95 -18.47 -40.56
C LEU A 770 -5.79 -19.65 -40.07
N SER A 771 -6.29 -20.43 -41.02
CA SER A 771 -7.20 -21.56 -40.78
C SER A 771 -6.53 -22.86 -41.19
N GLY A 772 -6.61 -23.88 -40.33
CA GLY A 772 -6.14 -25.23 -40.67
C GLY A 772 -6.04 -26.19 -39.49
N HIS A 773 -5.90 -25.68 -38.26
CA HIS A 773 -5.99 -26.50 -37.05
C HIS A 773 -7.40 -27.08 -36.89
N THR A 774 -7.49 -28.34 -36.45
CA THR A 774 -8.77 -29.03 -36.21
C THR A 774 -9.20 -29.00 -34.74
N GLY A 775 -8.31 -28.57 -33.84
CA GLY A 775 -8.54 -28.37 -32.42
C GLY A 775 -8.36 -26.91 -31.99
N TRP A 776 -8.45 -26.64 -30.69
CA TRP A 776 -8.21 -25.29 -30.15
C TRP A 776 -6.76 -24.88 -30.38
N VAL A 777 -6.52 -23.62 -30.74
CA VAL A 777 -5.16 -23.08 -30.83
C VAL A 777 -4.80 -22.47 -29.49
N ARG A 778 -3.91 -23.13 -28.76
CA ARG A 778 -3.57 -22.81 -27.36
C ARG A 778 -2.61 -21.64 -27.25
N THR A 779 -1.67 -21.54 -28.18
CA THR A 779 -0.61 -20.53 -28.16
C THR A 779 -0.14 -20.17 -29.56
N VAL A 780 0.46 -19.00 -29.68
CA VAL A 780 1.07 -18.47 -30.89
C VAL A 780 2.33 -17.68 -30.52
N CYS A 781 3.41 -17.84 -31.30
CA CYS A 781 4.62 -17.02 -31.14
C CYS A 781 5.32 -16.77 -32.48
N PRO A 782 6.02 -15.63 -32.65
CA PRO A 782 6.89 -15.42 -33.80
C PRO A 782 8.17 -16.25 -33.69
N VAL A 783 8.70 -16.71 -34.82
CA VAL A 783 9.99 -17.41 -34.92
C VAL A 783 10.75 -16.93 -36.15
N MET A 784 12.03 -16.61 -35.98
CA MET A 784 12.91 -16.20 -37.08
C MET A 784 13.53 -17.42 -37.75
N VAL A 785 13.27 -17.61 -39.04
CA VAL A 785 13.79 -18.70 -39.87
C VAL A 785 14.45 -18.10 -41.11
N GLN A 786 15.76 -18.28 -41.27
CA GLN A 786 16.55 -17.74 -42.38
C GLN A 786 16.38 -16.22 -42.62
N GLY A 787 16.18 -15.42 -41.57
CA GLY A 787 15.96 -13.97 -41.68
C GLY A 787 14.51 -13.56 -42.00
N HIS A 788 13.58 -14.52 -42.11
CA HIS A 788 12.15 -14.28 -42.26
C HIS A 788 11.37 -14.59 -40.97
N THR A 789 10.39 -13.76 -40.64
CA THR A 789 9.48 -13.98 -39.50
C THR A 789 8.36 -14.95 -39.90
N LEU A 790 8.29 -16.11 -39.25
CA LEU A 790 7.14 -17.01 -39.31
C LEU A 790 6.35 -16.98 -38.00
N LEU A 791 5.10 -17.43 -38.02
CA LEU A 791 4.29 -17.67 -36.82
C LEU A 791 4.20 -19.16 -36.53
N ALA A 792 4.56 -19.57 -35.32
CA ALA A 792 4.31 -20.91 -34.81
C ALA A 792 3.01 -20.91 -33.99
N SER A 793 2.12 -21.88 -34.24
CA SER A 793 0.90 -22.09 -33.46
C SER A 793 0.83 -23.52 -32.94
N ALA A 794 0.42 -23.69 -31.68
CA ALA A 794 0.27 -25.02 -31.05
C ALA A 794 -1.20 -25.31 -30.74
N SER A 795 -1.62 -26.56 -30.90
CA SER A 795 -3.04 -26.92 -30.84
C SER A 795 -3.35 -28.24 -30.13
N ASP A 796 -4.62 -28.35 -29.71
CA ASP A 796 -5.25 -29.58 -29.23
C ASP A 796 -5.35 -30.67 -30.31
N ASP A 797 -5.05 -30.37 -31.58
CA ASP A 797 -4.90 -31.39 -32.62
C ASP A 797 -3.59 -32.19 -32.53
N GLY A 798 -2.73 -31.89 -31.56
CA GLY A 798 -1.46 -32.57 -31.34
C GLY A 798 -0.30 -32.04 -32.18
N THR A 799 -0.53 -31.01 -32.99
CA THR A 799 0.48 -30.46 -33.92
C THR A 799 0.92 -29.05 -33.54
N VAL A 800 2.15 -28.70 -33.95
CA VAL A 800 2.61 -27.31 -34.08
C VAL A 800 2.67 -26.96 -35.56
N ARG A 801 2.14 -25.81 -35.97
CA ARG A 801 2.16 -25.38 -37.38
C ARG A 801 2.92 -24.08 -37.54
N LEU A 802 3.67 -23.98 -38.63
CA LEU A 802 4.36 -22.74 -39.02
C LEU A 802 3.61 -22.07 -40.16
N TRP A 803 3.39 -20.78 -40.02
CA TRP A 803 2.66 -19.95 -40.97
C TRP A 803 3.52 -18.78 -41.41
N ASP A 804 3.39 -18.43 -42.67
CA ASP A 804 3.88 -17.15 -43.17
C ASP A 804 2.82 -16.07 -42.83
N PRO A 805 3.15 -15.07 -41.99
CA PRO A 805 2.21 -14.03 -41.59
C PRO A 805 1.84 -13.05 -42.72
N GLU A 806 2.65 -12.95 -43.77
CA GLU A 806 2.40 -12.08 -44.93
C GLU A 806 1.40 -12.73 -45.89
N THR A 807 1.70 -13.97 -46.30
CA THR A 807 0.88 -14.70 -47.28
C THR A 807 -0.29 -15.44 -46.64
N GLY A 808 -0.21 -15.71 -45.33
CA GLY A 808 -1.16 -16.56 -44.61
C GLY A 808 -1.01 -18.05 -44.91
N GLN A 809 -0.01 -18.46 -45.69
CA GLN A 809 0.19 -19.86 -46.07
C GLN A 809 0.84 -20.66 -44.94
N GLN A 810 0.39 -21.91 -44.79
CA GLN A 810 1.01 -22.87 -43.89
C GLN A 810 2.30 -23.41 -44.52
N GLN A 811 3.44 -23.20 -43.85
CA GLN A 811 4.77 -23.61 -44.32
C GLN A 811 5.15 -25.02 -43.85
N ARG A 812 4.79 -25.39 -42.61
CA ARG A 812 5.16 -26.67 -41.98
C ARG A 812 4.11 -27.14 -40.98
N ILE A 813 4.09 -28.47 -40.76
CA ILE A 813 3.44 -29.14 -39.63
C ILE A 813 4.53 -29.92 -38.90
N LEU A 814 4.64 -29.72 -37.59
CA LEU A 814 5.50 -30.45 -36.68
C LEU A 814 4.61 -31.43 -35.92
N ASP A 815 4.75 -32.70 -36.25
CA ASP A 815 3.96 -33.80 -35.71
C ASP A 815 4.85 -34.72 -34.86
N GLY A 816 4.36 -35.10 -33.68
CA GLY A 816 5.06 -36.03 -32.80
C GLY A 816 4.57 -36.05 -31.37
N HIS A 817 3.94 -34.99 -30.85
CA HIS A 817 3.28 -35.03 -29.55
C HIS A 817 2.14 -36.05 -29.56
N THR A 818 1.98 -36.82 -28.48
CA THR A 818 0.95 -37.88 -28.41
C THR A 818 -0.37 -37.37 -27.85
N SER A 819 -0.45 -36.09 -27.51
CA SER A 819 -1.61 -35.40 -26.94
C SER A 819 -1.55 -33.90 -27.28
N TRP A 820 -2.42 -33.10 -26.67
CA TRP A 820 -2.54 -31.65 -26.93
C TRP A 820 -1.22 -30.90 -26.75
N VAL A 821 -0.91 -29.98 -27.66
CA VAL A 821 0.25 -29.09 -27.53
C VAL A 821 -0.20 -27.75 -26.98
N LEU A 822 0.35 -27.39 -25.82
CA LEU A 822 -0.17 -26.31 -24.98
C LEU A 822 0.68 -25.04 -25.02
N ALA A 823 1.99 -25.19 -25.24
CA ALA A 823 2.91 -24.06 -25.32
C ALA A 823 3.97 -24.25 -26.41
N VAL A 824 4.46 -23.13 -26.93
CA VAL A 824 5.50 -23.06 -27.95
C VAL A 824 6.29 -21.77 -27.78
N CYS A 825 7.62 -21.84 -27.88
CA CYS A 825 8.47 -20.65 -27.86
C CYS A 825 9.73 -20.84 -28.72
N PRO A 826 10.25 -19.78 -29.36
CA PRO A 826 11.56 -19.82 -29.99
C PRO A 826 12.66 -19.81 -28.93
N ILE A 827 13.76 -20.49 -29.21
CA ILE A 827 14.97 -20.47 -28.37
C ILE A 827 16.20 -20.41 -29.27
N VAL A 828 17.16 -19.53 -28.93
CA VAL A 828 18.43 -19.41 -29.66
C VAL A 828 19.52 -20.15 -28.89
N VAL A 829 20.11 -21.15 -29.55
CA VAL A 829 21.18 -22.00 -29.01
C VAL A 829 22.34 -21.98 -29.99
N GLN A 830 23.49 -21.43 -29.59
CA GLN A 830 24.68 -21.28 -30.45
C GLN A 830 24.37 -20.66 -31.83
N ASP A 831 23.70 -19.51 -31.83
CA ASP A 831 23.26 -18.78 -33.05
C ASP A 831 22.29 -19.55 -33.97
N ARG A 832 21.75 -20.68 -33.51
CA ARG A 832 20.69 -21.43 -34.21
C ARG A 832 19.35 -21.24 -33.51
N THR A 833 18.32 -20.90 -34.29
CA THR A 833 16.93 -20.86 -33.82
C THR A 833 16.35 -22.26 -33.77
N LEU A 834 15.94 -22.70 -32.58
CA LEU A 834 15.10 -23.87 -32.38
C LEU A 834 13.72 -23.44 -31.90
N LEU A 835 12.74 -24.33 -32.05
CA LEU A 835 11.39 -24.16 -31.51
C LEU A 835 11.17 -25.18 -30.40
N ALA A 836 10.84 -24.72 -29.19
CA ALA A 836 10.44 -25.61 -28.10
C ALA A 836 8.92 -25.72 -28.08
N SER A 837 8.38 -26.93 -27.93
CA SER A 837 6.95 -27.18 -27.72
C SER A 837 6.71 -28.02 -26.47
N ALA A 838 5.60 -27.78 -25.78
CA ALA A 838 5.22 -28.48 -24.56
C ALA A 838 3.78 -28.98 -24.64
N GLY A 839 3.51 -30.16 -24.09
CA GLY A 839 2.22 -30.82 -24.26
C GLY A 839 1.65 -31.52 -23.03
N ASN A 840 0.41 -31.98 -23.20
CA ASN A 840 -0.36 -32.80 -22.26
C ASN A 840 0.20 -34.22 -22.10
N ASP A 841 1.16 -34.61 -22.94
CA ASP A 841 1.93 -35.85 -22.78
C ASP A 841 3.05 -35.76 -21.73
N GLY A 842 3.19 -34.61 -21.04
CA GLY A 842 4.19 -34.40 -20.00
C GLY A 842 5.61 -34.15 -20.54
N THR A 843 5.76 -33.95 -21.86
CA THR A 843 7.06 -33.78 -22.51
C THR A 843 7.28 -32.37 -23.04
N VAL A 844 8.55 -31.98 -23.15
CA VAL A 844 8.98 -30.82 -23.94
C VAL A 844 9.82 -31.30 -25.11
N ARG A 845 9.53 -30.84 -26.32
CA ARG A 845 10.23 -31.23 -27.55
C ARG A 845 10.91 -30.02 -28.18
N LEU A 846 12.13 -30.21 -28.68
CA LEU A 846 12.85 -29.20 -29.44
C LEU A 846 12.84 -29.58 -30.92
N TRP A 847 12.48 -28.63 -31.76
CA TRP A 847 12.36 -28.78 -33.20
C TRP A 847 13.30 -27.82 -33.90
N ASP A 848 13.80 -28.27 -35.04
CA ASP A 848 14.38 -27.39 -36.03
C ASP A 848 13.24 -26.82 -36.91
N PRO A 849 12.96 -25.50 -36.87
CA PRO A 849 11.85 -24.91 -37.60
C PRO A 849 12.07 -24.90 -39.13
N GLU A 850 13.30 -25.06 -39.61
CA GLU A 850 13.62 -25.11 -41.04
C GLU A 850 13.29 -26.48 -41.63
N THR A 851 13.82 -27.53 -40.99
CA THR A 851 13.67 -28.92 -41.45
C THR A 851 12.40 -29.60 -40.94
N GLY A 852 11.79 -29.07 -39.88
CA GLY A 852 10.67 -29.67 -39.17
C GLY A 852 11.04 -30.91 -38.35
N ARG A 853 12.33 -31.24 -38.22
CA ARG A 853 12.79 -32.43 -37.48
C ARG A 853 12.87 -32.16 -35.98
N GLN A 854 12.44 -33.14 -35.19
CA GLN A 854 12.67 -33.15 -33.75
C GLN A 854 14.17 -33.34 -33.47
N GLN A 855 14.76 -32.41 -32.74
CA GLN A 855 16.16 -32.43 -32.31
C GLN A 855 16.33 -33.10 -30.94
N ARG A 856 15.40 -32.86 -30.01
CA ARG A 856 15.44 -33.38 -28.62
C ARG A 856 14.05 -33.65 -28.07
N LEU A 857 14.00 -34.60 -27.14
CA LEU A 857 12.87 -34.89 -26.25
C LEU A 857 13.36 -34.71 -24.81
N LEU A 858 12.65 -33.90 -24.02
CA LEU A 858 12.93 -33.62 -22.63
C LEU A 858 11.84 -34.27 -21.76
N GLU A 859 12.23 -35.28 -20.99
CA GLU A 859 11.35 -36.06 -20.13
C GLU A 859 11.67 -35.81 -18.66
N GLY A 860 10.63 -35.73 -17.83
CA GLY A 860 10.81 -35.68 -16.38
C GLY A 860 9.62 -35.09 -15.60
N HIS A 861 8.79 -34.25 -16.23
CA HIS A 861 7.53 -33.80 -15.61
C HIS A 861 6.59 -34.98 -15.40
N THR A 862 5.89 -35.01 -14.25
CA THR A 862 4.95 -36.07 -13.91
C THR A 862 3.50 -35.71 -14.25
N GLY A 863 3.28 -34.52 -14.78
CA GLY A 863 2.00 -34.02 -15.26
C GLY A 863 2.18 -33.19 -16.53
N THR A 864 1.08 -32.67 -17.05
CA THR A 864 1.03 -31.82 -18.24
C THR A 864 1.99 -30.64 -18.16
N VAL A 865 2.69 -30.33 -19.27
CA VAL A 865 3.54 -29.14 -19.36
C VAL A 865 2.74 -28.00 -20.00
N LEU A 866 2.49 -26.95 -19.23
CA LEU A 866 1.56 -25.88 -19.58
C LEU A 866 2.23 -24.68 -20.24
N ALA A 867 3.51 -24.41 -19.94
CA ALA A 867 4.26 -23.30 -20.52
C ALA A 867 5.74 -23.60 -20.66
N VAL A 868 6.39 -22.95 -21.63
CA VAL A 868 7.83 -22.95 -21.84
C VAL A 868 8.33 -21.56 -22.17
N CYS A 869 9.52 -21.18 -21.69
CA CYS A 869 10.17 -19.93 -22.06
C CYS A 869 11.70 -20.06 -22.06
N PRO A 870 12.41 -19.33 -22.95
CA PRO A 870 13.86 -19.21 -22.86
C PRO A 870 14.27 -18.28 -21.71
N VAL A 871 15.43 -18.56 -21.09
CA VAL A 871 16.07 -17.67 -20.12
C VAL A 871 17.57 -17.64 -20.37
N VAL A 872 18.16 -16.45 -20.43
CA VAL A 872 19.60 -16.28 -20.61
C VAL A 872 20.23 -15.97 -19.25
N LEU A 873 21.13 -16.83 -18.81
CA LEU A 873 21.88 -16.69 -17.56
C LEU A 873 23.37 -16.70 -17.87
N GLN A 874 24.09 -15.64 -17.50
CA GLN A 874 25.54 -15.50 -17.73
C GLN A 874 25.96 -15.79 -19.19
N GLY A 875 25.15 -15.34 -20.15
CA GLY A 875 25.39 -15.56 -21.59
C GLY A 875 25.03 -16.96 -22.10
N ARG A 876 24.47 -17.85 -21.27
CA ARG A 876 23.99 -19.19 -21.67
C ARG A 876 22.47 -19.24 -21.71
N THR A 877 21.92 -19.79 -22.79
CA THR A 877 20.48 -19.99 -22.95
C THR A 877 20.04 -21.30 -22.28
N LEU A 878 19.13 -21.21 -21.31
CA LEU A 878 18.39 -22.34 -20.75
C LEU A 878 16.92 -22.28 -21.18
N LEU A 879 16.22 -23.41 -21.04
CA LEU A 879 14.78 -23.50 -21.24
C LEU A 879 14.10 -23.73 -19.89
N ALA A 880 13.12 -22.90 -19.54
CA ALA A 880 12.25 -23.11 -18.39
C ALA A 880 10.93 -23.74 -18.83
N SER A 881 10.40 -24.68 -18.05
CA SER A 881 9.08 -25.29 -18.27
C SER A 881 8.24 -25.28 -17.00
N ALA A 882 6.94 -25.01 -17.13
CA ALA A 882 5.97 -24.99 -16.04
C ALA A 882 4.92 -26.09 -16.23
N SER A 883 4.50 -26.75 -15.13
CA SER A 883 3.66 -27.96 -15.21
C SER A 883 2.54 -28.03 -14.17
N GLU A 884 1.55 -28.88 -14.46
CA GLU A 884 0.53 -29.35 -13.52
C GLU A 884 1.11 -30.09 -12.31
N ASP A 885 2.37 -30.54 -12.37
CA ASP A 885 3.06 -31.14 -11.23
C ASP A 885 3.47 -30.13 -10.13
N GLY A 886 3.11 -28.85 -10.29
CA GLY A 886 3.40 -27.78 -9.32
C GLY A 886 4.84 -27.28 -9.37
N THR A 887 5.64 -27.71 -10.37
CA THR A 887 7.05 -27.35 -10.49
C THR A 887 7.35 -26.51 -11.72
N VAL A 888 8.39 -25.69 -11.61
CA VAL A 888 9.09 -25.10 -12.76
C VAL A 888 10.43 -25.80 -12.90
N ARG A 889 10.80 -26.26 -14.10
CA ARG A 889 12.08 -26.95 -14.34
C ARG A 889 12.94 -26.18 -15.32
N LEU A 890 14.26 -26.22 -15.09
CA LEU A 890 15.26 -25.64 -15.99
C LEU A 890 16.00 -26.75 -16.72
N TRP A 891 16.12 -26.61 -18.03
CA TRP A 891 16.74 -27.56 -18.93
C TRP A 891 17.88 -26.91 -19.68
N ASN A 892 18.94 -27.68 -19.91
CA ASN A 892 19.94 -27.34 -20.90
C ASN A 892 19.42 -27.80 -22.28
N PRO A 893 19.15 -26.88 -23.23
CA PRO A 893 18.61 -27.26 -24.53
C PRO A 893 19.60 -28.00 -25.44
N GLU A 894 20.92 -27.88 -25.20
CA GLU A 894 21.95 -28.58 -25.97
C GLU A 894 22.02 -30.06 -25.58
N THR A 895 22.09 -30.32 -24.28
CA THR A 895 22.28 -31.68 -23.73
C THR A 895 20.96 -32.40 -23.46
N GLY A 896 19.86 -31.65 -23.34
CA GLY A 896 18.57 -32.16 -22.90
C GLY A 896 18.51 -32.48 -21.40
N GLN A 897 19.56 -32.19 -20.63
CA GLN A 897 19.61 -32.50 -19.21
C GLN A 897 18.84 -31.48 -18.38
N GLN A 898 18.05 -31.98 -17.41
CA GLN A 898 17.44 -31.17 -16.38
C GLN A 898 18.52 -30.60 -15.45
N GLN A 899 18.61 -29.28 -15.35
CA GLN A 899 19.55 -28.56 -14.49
C GLN A 899 18.97 -28.33 -13.10
N ARG A 900 17.70 -27.90 -12.99
CA ARG A 900 17.08 -27.51 -11.71
C ARG A 900 15.57 -27.79 -11.68
N ILE A 901 15.02 -27.93 -10.47
CA ILE A 901 13.58 -27.97 -10.19
C ILE A 901 13.28 -26.91 -9.14
N LEU A 902 12.44 -25.94 -9.50
CA LEU A 902 11.91 -24.92 -8.61
C LEU A 902 10.56 -25.41 -8.06
N ARG A 903 10.48 -25.56 -6.74
CA ARG A 903 9.31 -26.06 -6.02
C ARG A 903 8.80 -24.96 -5.10
N GLY A 904 7.49 -24.80 -5.05
CA GLY A 904 6.85 -23.92 -4.08
C GLY A 904 5.39 -23.60 -4.40
N HIS A 905 4.97 -23.65 -5.66
CA HIS A 905 3.55 -23.59 -6.01
C HIS A 905 2.80 -24.80 -5.46
N THR A 906 1.62 -24.55 -4.89
CA THR A 906 0.77 -25.59 -4.28
C THR A 906 -0.29 -26.13 -5.25
N ASN A 907 -0.28 -25.66 -6.50
CA ASN A 907 -1.21 -26.04 -7.55
C ASN A 907 -0.54 -25.86 -8.93
N TRP A 908 -1.26 -26.12 -10.01
CA TRP A 908 -0.74 -26.09 -11.38
C TRP A 908 -0.05 -24.77 -11.72
N VAL A 909 1.14 -24.85 -12.31
CA VAL A 909 1.88 -23.68 -12.77
C VAL A 909 1.53 -23.44 -14.24
N ARG A 910 0.78 -22.37 -14.51
CA ARG A 910 0.20 -22.11 -15.84
C ARG A 910 1.16 -21.43 -16.79
N THR A 911 2.05 -20.60 -16.27
CA THR A 911 2.98 -19.81 -17.08
C THR A 911 4.31 -19.62 -16.36
N VAL A 912 5.35 -19.38 -17.16
CA VAL A 912 6.67 -18.96 -16.71
C VAL A 912 7.23 -17.96 -17.71
N CYS A 913 7.85 -16.87 -17.24
CA CYS A 913 8.51 -15.88 -18.09
C CYS A 913 9.73 -15.25 -17.38
N PRO A 914 10.76 -14.80 -18.10
CA PRO A 914 11.86 -14.05 -17.50
C PRO A 914 11.45 -12.60 -17.21
N VAL A 915 11.96 -12.04 -16.11
CA VAL A 915 11.82 -10.63 -15.74
C VAL A 915 13.16 -10.07 -15.27
N VAL A 916 13.49 -8.84 -15.67
CA VAL A 916 14.74 -8.19 -15.23
C VAL A 916 14.43 -7.23 -14.09
N VAL A 917 15.03 -7.50 -12.93
CA VAL A 917 14.89 -6.69 -11.72
C VAL A 917 16.28 -6.24 -11.30
N GLN A 918 16.52 -4.92 -11.27
CA GLN A 918 17.82 -4.32 -10.94
C GLN A 918 19.01 -4.89 -11.75
N GLY A 919 18.81 -5.16 -13.04
CA GLY A 919 19.84 -5.73 -13.92
C GLY A 919 20.09 -7.23 -13.72
N ARG A 920 19.34 -7.90 -12.84
CA ARG A 920 19.37 -9.37 -12.66
C ARG A 920 18.16 -10.02 -13.34
N THR A 921 18.38 -11.18 -13.95
CA THR A 921 17.31 -11.96 -14.60
C THR A 921 16.70 -12.93 -13.60
N LEU A 922 15.43 -12.71 -13.26
CA LEU A 922 14.59 -13.61 -12.46
C LEU A 922 13.58 -14.33 -13.36
N LEU A 923 12.93 -15.37 -12.83
CA LEU A 923 11.78 -16.04 -13.46
C LEU A 923 10.51 -15.69 -12.71
N ALA A 924 9.47 -15.27 -13.41
CA ALA A 924 8.13 -15.12 -12.86
C ALA A 924 7.27 -16.32 -13.27
N SER A 925 6.58 -16.96 -12.32
CA SER A 925 5.60 -18.01 -12.61
C SER A 925 4.24 -17.67 -12.02
N ALA A 926 3.17 -18.01 -12.74
CA ALA A 926 1.80 -17.81 -12.27
C ALA A 926 1.05 -19.14 -12.16
N SER A 927 0.20 -19.25 -11.14
CA SER A 927 -0.41 -20.54 -10.77
C SER A 927 -1.89 -20.44 -10.38
N ASP A 928 -2.54 -21.60 -10.41
CA ASP A 928 -3.88 -21.83 -9.84
C ASP A 928 -3.94 -21.65 -8.32
N ASP A 929 -2.78 -21.54 -7.64
CA ASP A 929 -2.72 -21.14 -6.23
C ASP A 929 -3.01 -19.63 -6.01
N ARG A 930 -3.41 -18.92 -7.08
CA ARG A 930 -3.74 -17.48 -7.11
C ARG A 930 -2.55 -16.56 -6.87
N THR A 931 -1.33 -17.09 -6.95
CA THR A 931 -0.10 -16.31 -6.75
C THR A 931 0.71 -16.18 -8.04
N VAL A 932 1.47 -15.09 -8.10
CA VAL A 932 2.62 -14.97 -9.01
C VAL A 932 3.88 -14.99 -8.16
N ARG A 933 4.85 -15.83 -8.51
CA ARG A 933 6.11 -15.99 -7.75
C ARG A 933 7.29 -15.60 -8.61
N LEU A 934 8.23 -14.84 -8.04
CA LEU A 934 9.52 -14.58 -8.64
C LEU A 934 10.55 -15.57 -8.09
N TRP A 935 11.39 -16.13 -8.96
CA TRP A 935 12.45 -17.07 -8.62
C TRP A 935 13.77 -16.53 -9.10
N ASP A 936 14.80 -16.70 -8.28
CA ASP A 936 16.17 -16.51 -8.73
C ASP A 936 16.70 -17.85 -9.31
N PRO A 937 16.92 -17.92 -10.64
CA PRO A 937 17.37 -19.14 -11.28
C PRO A 937 18.83 -19.49 -10.93
N GLU A 938 19.62 -18.55 -10.38
CA GLU A 938 21.01 -18.76 -10.00
C GLU A 938 21.14 -19.34 -8.57
N THR A 939 20.30 -18.92 -7.62
CA THR A 939 20.39 -19.34 -6.21
C THR A 939 19.55 -20.56 -5.84
N GLY A 940 18.70 -21.08 -6.75
CA GLY A 940 17.89 -22.29 -6.56
C GLY A 940 18.64 -23.62 -6.47
N GLN A 941 19.73 -23.71 -5.71
CA GLN A 941 20.27 -25.00 -5.29
C GLN A 941 19.33 -25.63 -4.26
N GLN A 942 19.04 -26.92 -4.42
CA GLN A 942 18.54 -27.73 -3.33
C GLN A 942 19.59 -27.73 -2.21
N GLN A 943 19.44 -26.86 -1.22
CA GLN A 943 20.01 -27.17 0.07
C GLN A 943 19.17 -28.32 0.64
N ARG A 944 19.70 -29.55 0.55
CA ARG A 944 19.20 -30.63 1.41
C ARG A 944 19.32 -30.11 2.83
N ILE A 945 18.19 -29.89 3.51
CA ILE A 945 18.22 -29.65 4.96
C ILE A 945 18.74 -30.94 5.57
N PRO A 946 19.92 -30.93 6.22
CA PRO A 946 20.37 -32.11 6.94
C PRO A 946 19.34 -32.41 8.05
N GLY A 947 18.67 -33.56 7.97
CA GLY A 947 17.68 -34.00 8.97
C GLY A 947 16.22 -33.53 8.77
N GLY A 948 15.87 -32.87 7.66
CA GLY A 948 14.49 -32.41 7.36
C GLY A 948 13.61 -33.41 6.59
N HIS A 949 12.27 -33.34 6.73
CA HIS A 949 11.34 -34.01 5.81
C HIS A 949 11.50 -33.47 4.38
N THR A 950 11.36 -34.32 3.37
CA THR A 950 11.59 -33.94 1.96
C THR A 950 10.31 -33.57 1.19
N ASN A 951 9.16 -33.68 1.84
CA ASN A 951 7.84 -33.42 1.28
C ASN A 951 6.86 -32.98 2.39
N THR A 952 5.61 -32.66 2.03
CA THR A 952 4.56 -32.17 2.94
C THR A 952 4.47 -32.98 4.23
N VAL A 953 4.41 -32.30 5.37
CA VAL A 953 4.13 -32.94 6.66
C VAL A 953 2.62 -32.91 6.87
N LEU A 954 1.99 -34.09 6.90
CA LEU A 954 0.54 -34.26 6.92
C LEU A 954 -0.03 -34.33 8.34
N GLY A 955 0.78 -34.76 9.31
CA GLY A 955 0.36 -34.90 10.69
C GLY A 955 1.53 -34.78 11.67
N VAL A 956 1.24 -34.29 12.86
CA VAL A 956 2.21 -34.14 13.94
C VAL A 956 1.55 -34.56 15.27
N SER A 957 2.30 -35.22 16.14
CA SER A 957 1.82 -35.69 17.44
C SER A 957 2.95 -35.68 18.47
N THR A 958 2.59 -35.73 19.75
CA THR A 958 3.54 -35.74 20.87
C THR A 958 3.62 -37.16 21.45
N ILE A 959 4.82 -37.58 21.86
CA ILE A 959 5.03 -38.91 22.47
C ILE A 959 6.01 -38.80 23.64
N VAL A 960 5.67 -39.43 24.76
CA VAL A 960 6.55 -39.48 25.94
C VAL A 960 7.35 -40.78 25.92
N VAL A 961 8.67 -40.67 25.89
CA VAL A 961 9.62 -41.78 25.89
C VAL A 961 10.57 -41.59 27.07
N ARG A 962 10.57 -42.52 28.03
CA ARG A 962 11.39 -42.46 29.27
C ARG A 962 11.27 -41.15 30.07
N GLY A 963 10.08 -40.54 30.08
CA GLY A 963 9.84 -39.26 30.76
C GLY A 963 10.25 -38.01 29.97
N HIS A 964 10.78 -38.17 28.75
CA HIS A 964 11.05 -37.06 27.83
C HIS A 964 9.98 -37.00 26.73
N THR A 965 9.50 -35.79 26.44
CA THR A 965 8.53 -35.56 25.36
C THR A 965 9.28 -35.38 24.04
N LEU A 966 8.95 -36.20 23.04
CA LEU A 966 9.40 -36.07 21.67
C LEU A 966 8.24 -35.65 20.77
N LEU A 967 8.57 -35.00 19.66
CA LEU A 967 7.62 -34.71 18.59
C LEU A 967 7.73 -35.80 17.51
N ALA A 968 6.61 -36.34 17.06
CA ALA A 968 6.54 -37.27 15.94
C ALA A 968 5.84 -36.61 14.74
N SER A 969 6.42 -36.69 13.55
CA SER A 969 5.84 -36.14 12.32
C SER A 969 5.66 -37.20 11.24
N ALA A 970 4.53 -37.13 10.53
CA ALA A 970 4.16 -37.99 9.41
C ALA A 970 4.19 -37.19 8.11
N SER A 971 4.84 -37.71 7.06
CA SER A 971 5.05 -36.97 5.82
C SER A 971 4.70 -37.77 4.56
N ASP A 972 4.42 -37.01 3.51
CA ASP A 972 4.32 -37.46 2.14
C ASP A 972 5.64 -38.06 1.60
N ASP A 973 6.76 -37.85 2.29
CA ASP A 973 8.04 -38.50 1.99
C ASP A 973 8.11 -39.99 2.41
N ARG A 974 6.98 -40.55 2.87
CA ARG A 974 6.79 -41.96 3.28
C ARG A 974 7.46 -42.32 4.62
N THR A 975 8.03 -41.34 5.31
CA THR A 975 8.73 -41.55 6.58
C THR A 975 7.94 -40.97 7.75
N VAL A 976 8.16 -41.54 8.94
CA VAL A 976 7.84 -40.88 10.20
C VAL A 976 9.15 -40.47 10.87
N ARG A 977 9.22 -39.25 11.41
CA ARG A 977 10.43 -38.75 12.08
C ARG A 977 10.14 -38.34 13.51
N LEU A 978 11.14 -38.55 14.37
CA LEU A 978 11.12 -38.13 15.77
C LEU A 978 12.08 -36.96 15.97
N TRP A 979 11.62 -35.94 16.69
CA TRP A 979 12.33 -34.69 16.91
C TRP A 979 12.39 -34.37 18.41
N ASP A 980 13.48 -33.73 18.78
CA ASP A 980 13.55 -33.00 20.04
C ASP A 980 12.77 -31.68 19.90
N PRO A 981 11.74 -31.44 20.73
CA PRO A 981 10.86 -30.27 20.59
C PRO A 981 11.53 -28.96 21.00
N GLU A 982 12.60 -28.97 21.80
CA GLU A 982 13.29 -27.76 22.24
C GLU A 982 14.31 -27.29 21.20
N THR A 983 15.04 -28.23 20.61
CA THR A 983 16.16 -27.94 19.71
C THR A 983 15.81 -28.08 18.23
N GLY A 984 14.70 -28.75 17.91
CA GLY A 984 14.33 -29.09 16.53
C GLY A 984 15.25 -30.14 15.90
N GLN A 985 16.14 -30.77 16.68
CA GLN A 985 17.04 -31.80 16.14
C GLN A 985 16.30 -33.10 15.88
N GLN A 986 16.52 -33.66 14.68
CA GLN A 986 16.00 -34.97 14.32
C GLN A 986 16.72 -36.06 15.12
N GLN A 987 15.97 -36.84 15.90
CA GLN A 987 16.48 -37.94 16.70
C GLN A 987 16.48 -39.27 15.92
N ARG A 988 15.39 -39.56 15.18
CA ARG A 988 15.24 -40.82 14.43
C ARG A 988 14.36 -40.68 13.18
N THR A 989 14.58 -41.56 12.21
CA THR A 989 13.70 -41.81 11.06
C THR A 989 13.14 -43.23 11.16
N LEU A 990 11.82 -43.37 10.98
CA LEU A 990 11.10 -44.64 10.94
C LEU A 990 10.68 -44.92 9.50
N ASP A 991 11.40 -45.85 8.87
CA ASP A 991 11.21 -46.22 7.47
C ASP A 991 10.50 -47.57 7.34
N GLY A 992 9.51 -47.64 6.45
CA GLY A 992 8.87 -48.90 6.09
C GLY A 992 7.54 -48.78 5.35
N HIS A 993 6.88 -47.62 5.38
CA HIS A 993 5.70 -47.37 4.56
C HIS A 993 6.07 -47.26 3.08
N THR A 994 5.15 -47.70 2.21
CA THR A 994 5.37 -47.70 0.75
C THR A 994 4.70 -46.53 0.03
N SER A 995 3.92 -45.75 0.77
CA SER A 995 3.21 -44.54 0.33
C SER A 995 3.26 -43.48 1.44
N TRP A 996 2.62 -42.33 1.23
CA TRP A 996 2.58 -41.22 2.18
C TRP A 996 2.06 -41.63 3.56
N VAL A 997 2.53 -40.97 4.62
CA VAL A 997 2.04 -41.21 5.99
C VAL A 997 1.15 -40.05 6.39
N SER A 998 -0.11 -40.34 6.75
CA SER A 998 -1.15 -39.33 6.94
C SER A 998 -1.28 -38.86 8.40
N ALA A 999 -1.10 -39.78 9.36
CA ALA A 999 -1.31 -39.49 10.77
C ALA A 999 -0.44 -40.39 11.65
N VAL A 1000 -0.11 -39.89 12.84
CA VAL A 1000 0.61 -40.60 13.90
C VAL A 1000 -0.06 -40.38 15.24
N CYS A 1001 -0.02 -41.39 16.12
CA CYS A 1001 -0.59 -41.30 17.47
C CYS A 1001 0.19 -42.20 18.44
N PRO A 1002 0.47 -41.76 19.68
CA PRO A 1002 1.02 -42.64 20.70
C PRO A 1002 -0.01 -43.70 21.14
N VAL A 1003 0.47 -44.90 21.48
CA VAL A 1003 -0.37 -45.98 22.02
C VAL A 1003 0.40 -46.73 23.10
N VAL A 1004 -0.25 -47.02 24.22
CA VAL A 1004 0.36 -47.81 25.31
C VAL A 1004 -0.01 -49.28 25.13
N VAL A 1005 1.00 -50.14 25.03
CA VAL A 1005 0.86 -51.59 24.86
C VAL A 1005 1.70 -52.26 25.94
N GLN A 1006 1.06 -53.01 26.85
CA GLN A 1006 1.74 -53.69 27.98
C GLN A 1006 2.63 -52.76 28.84
N GLY A 1007 2.22 -51.50 29.03
CA GLY A 1007 2.98 -50.49 29.78
C GLY A 1007 4.14 -49.84 28.99
N HIS A 1008 4.35 -50.21 27.72
CA HIS A 1008 5.30 -49.56 26.83
C HIS A 1008 4.59 -48.58 25.89
N THR A 1009 5.12 -47.36 25.76
CA THR A 1009 4.63 -46.38 24.79
C THR A 1009 5.21 -46.67 23.42
N LEU A 1010 4.33 -47.04 22.48
CA LEU A 1010 4.63 -47.21 21.06
C LEU A 1010 4.05 -46.04 20.26
N LEU A 1011 4.48 -45.91 19.00
CA LEU A 1011 3.93 -44.97 18.04
C LEU A 1011 3.17 -45.73 16.95
N ALA A 1012 1.90 -45.40 16.72
CA ALA A 1012 1.12 -45.89 15.59
C ALA A 1012 1.17 -44.91 14.42
N SER A 1013 1.27 -45.40 13.18
CA SER A 1013 1.24 -44.58 11.96
C SER A 1013 0.23 -45.12 10.94
N ALA A 1014 -0.55 -44.22 10.34
CA ALA A 1014 -1.48 -44.52 9.24
C ALA A 1014 -0.91 -44.04 7.89
N SER A 1015 -1.11 -44.81 6.82
CA SER A 1015 -0.53 -44.50 5.51
C SER A 1015 -1.48 -44.72 4.34
N GLY A 1016 -1.15 -44.03 3.24
CA GLY A 1016 -1.73 -44.24 1.92
C GLY A 1016 -1.51 -45.61 1.32
N ASP A 1017 -0.63 -46.44 1.90
CA ASP A 1017 -0.47 -47.84 1.52
C ASP A 1017 -1.58 -48.77 2.06
N GLY A 1018 -2.55 -48.18 2.76
CA GLY A 1018 -3.71 -48.88 3.33
C GLY A 1018 -3.39 -49.60 4.65
N THR A 1019 -2.23 -49.33 5.26
CA THR A 1019 -1.79 -49.99 6.50
C THR A 1019 -1.69 -49.05 7.69
N VAL A 1020 -1.89 -49.62 8.88
CA VAL A 1020 -1.49 -49.04 10.15
C VAL A 1020 -0.35 -49.86 10.74
N ARG A 1021 0.74 -49.19 11.13
CA ARG A 1021 1.94 -49.82 11.70
C ARG A 1021 2.23 -49.31 13.10
N LEU A 1022 2.82 -50.17 13.91
CA LEU A 1022 3.29 -49.86 15.26
C LEU A 1022 4.81 -49.82 15.28
N TRP A 1023 5.37 -48.82 15.96
CA TRP A 1023 6.80 -48.57 16.05
C TRP A 1023 7.22 -48.43 17.50
N ASP A 1024 8.37 -48.99 17.81
CA ASP A 1024 9.07 -48.70 19.05
C ASP A 1024 9.88 -47.40 18.86
N PRO A 1025 9.54 -46.31 19.57
CA PRO A 1025 10.21 -45.02 19.42
C PRO A 1025 11.65 -45.03 19.95
N GLU A 1026 12.03 -45.99 20.80
CA GLU A 1026 13.41 -46.13 21.30
C GLU A 1026 14.31 -46.80 20.29
N THR A 1027 13.85 -47.89 19.66
CA THR A 1027 14.68 -48.67 18.73
C THR A 1027 14.50 -48.25 17.27
N GLY A 1028 13.43 -47.51 16.97
CA GLY A 1028 13.04 -47.14 15.61
C GLY A 1028 12.57 -48.30 14.75
N ARG A 1029 12.34 -49.48 15.36
CA ARG A 1029 11.91 -50.68 14.66
C ARG A 1029 10.40 -50.84 14.73
N GLU A 1030 9.83 -51.41 13.68
CA GLU A 1030 8.45 -51.87 13.67
C GLU A 1030 8.23 -52.88 14.80
N TYR A 1031 7.23 -52.64 15.64
CA TYR A 1031 6.86 -53.54 16.73
C TYR A 1031 6.30 -54.84 16.15
N ARG A 1032 7.01 -55.94 16.41
CA ARG A 1032 6.66 -57.28 15.92
C ARG A 1032 6.40 -58.22 17.08
N ARG A 1033 5.33 -58.99 16.98
CA ARG A 1033 5.00 -60.07 17.91
C ARG A 1033 6.16 -61.05 18.05
N LYS A 1034 6.55 -61.40 19.28
CA LYS A 1034 7.35 -62.60 19.57
C LYS A 1034 6.45 -63.83 19.46
N SER A 1035 6.80 -64.74 18.55
CA SER A 1035 6.16 -66.05 18.42
C SER A 1035 6.45 -66.91 19.66
N ALA A 1036 5.48 -67.75 20.08
CA ALA A 1036 5.73 -68.82 21.05
C ALA A 1036 6.69 -69.91 20.51
N PHE A 1037 6.95 -69.89 19.20
CA PHE A 1037 7.86 -70.79 18.50
C PHE A 1037 8.96 -69.99 17.77
N PRO A 1038 10.22 -69.98 18.28
CA PRO A 1038 11.31 -69.14 17.78
C PRO A 1038 11.69 -69.35 16.30
N TRP A 1039 11.34 -70.49 15.70
CA TRP A 1039 11.70 -70.87 14.32
C TRP A 1039 10.70 -70.39 13.25
N ILE A 1040 9.52 -69.90 13.63
CA ILE A 1040 8.55 -69.36 12.66
C ILE A 1040 8.76 -67.85 12.52
N ARG A 1041 9.51 -67.43 11.48
CA ARG A 1041 9.47 -66.03 11.01
C ARG A 1041 8.13 -65.78 10.32
N ARG A 1042 7.08 -65.39 11.05
CA ARG A 1042 5.91 -64.76 10.40
C ARG A 1042 6.30 -63.35 9.95
N ALA A 1043 5.93 -62.99 8.73
CA ALA A 1043 5.88 -61.59 8.32
C ALA A 1043 4.91 -60.84 9.26
N SER A 1044 5.21 -59.60 9.64
CA SER A 1044 4.19 -58.74 10.23
C SER A 1044 3.01 -58.72 9.28
N ILE A 1045 1.80 -59.02 9.77
CA ILE A 1045 0.59 -58.79 8.99
C ILE A 1045 0.16 -57.38 9.39
N PRO A 1046 0.46 -56.34 8.58
CA PRO A 1046 0.07 -54.99 8.92
C PRO A 1046 -1.46 -54.91 9.07
N MET A 1047 -1.94 -54.09 10.01
CA MET A 1047 -3.37 -53.81 10.17
C MET A 1047 -3.85 -53.11 8.91
N LYS A 1048 -4.49 -53.85 8.01
CA LYS A 1048 -4.73 -53.41 6.63
C LYS A 1048 -6.22 -53.15 6.38
N HIS A 1049 -6.53 -51.99 5.81
CA HIS A 1049 -7.85 -51.67 5.28
C HIS A 1049 -8.10 -52.41 3.96
N ARG A 1050 -9.37 -52.65 3.61
CA ARG A 1050 -9.73 -53.42 2.41
C ARG A 1050 -9.59 -52.58 1.14
N VAL A 1051 -9.86 -51.29 1.20
CA VAL A 1051 -9.93 -50.37 0.07
C VAL A 1051 -9.35 -49.00 0.44
N GLY A 1052 -8.30 -48.60 -0.27
CA GLY A 1052 -7.79 -47.23 -0.26
C GLY A 1052 -6.92 -46.84 0.95
N PRO A 1053 -6.50 -45.56 1.00
CA PRO A 1053 -5.62 -45.01 2.02
C PRO A 1053 -6.30 -44.92 3.40
N VAL A 1054 -5.49 -45.10 4.46
CA VAL A 1054 -5.89 -44.77 5.84
C VAL A 1054 -5.47 -43.32 6.10
N TRP A 1055 -6.39 -42.51 6.62
CA TRP A 1055 -6.17 -41.09 6.90
C TRP A 1055 -5.92 -40.81 8.37
N ALA A 1056 -6.69 -41.45 9.26
CA ALA A 1056 -6.67 -41.18 10.69
C ALA A 1056 -6.26 -42.41 11.50
N VAL A 1057 -5.55 -42.17 12.61
CA VAL A 1057 -5.29 -43.16 13.65
C VAL A 1057 -5.34 -42.50 15.02
N CYS A 1058 -5.95 -43.15 16.01
CA CYS A 1058 -5.98 -42.68 17.38
C CYS A 1058 -6.06 -43.84 18.38
N SER A 1059 -5.43 -43.71 19.55
CA SER A 1059 -5.61 -44.62 20.67
C SER A 1059 -6.85 -44.26 21.49
N VAL A 1060 -7.62 -45.24 21.92
CA VAL A 1060 -8.77 -45.05 22.81
C VAL A 1060 -8.78 -46.10 23.91
N VAL A 1061 -9.10 -45.70 25.13
CA VAL A 1061 -9.23 -46.62 26.26
C VAL A 1061 -10.70 -46.90 26.54
N VAL A 1062 -11.07 -48.17 26.50
CA VAL A 1062 -12.42 -48.67 26.78
C VAL A 1062 -12.31 -49.69 27.91
N GLN A 1063 -12.92 -49.41 29.06
CA GLN A 1063 -12.91 -50.28 30.25
C GLN A 1063 -11.50 -50.73 30.71
N GLY A 1064 -10.49 -49.87 30.54
CA GLY A 1064 -9.10 -50.18 30.90
C GLY A 1064 -8.31 -50.92 29.81
N HIS A 1065 -8.94 -51.30 28.70
CA HIS A 1065 -8.26 -51.87 27.53
C HIS A 1065 -7.96 -50.79 26.50
N THR A 1066 -6.73 -50.78 25.97
CA THR A 1066 -6.30 -49.83 24.93
C THR A 1066 -6.63 -50.41 23.56
N LEU A 1067 -7.43 -49.71 22.78
CA LEU A 1067 -7.75 -50.01 21.39
C LEU A 1067 -7.18 -48.95 20.47
N LEU A 1068 -6.93 -49.33 19.22
CA LEU A 1068 -6.52 -48.42 18.16
C LEU A 1068 -7.68 -48.20 17.19
N ALA A 1069 -8.16 -46.97 17.07
CA ALA A 1069 -9.12 -46.58 16.05
C ALA A 1069 -8.37 -46.11 14.79
N SER A 1070 -8.83 -46.54 13.61
CA SER A 1070 -8.30 -46.09 12.33
C SER A 1070 -9.43 -45.83 11.33
N ALA A 1071 -9.27 -44.84 10.46
CA ALA A 1071 -10.30 -44.47 9.49
C ALA A 1071 -9.70 -44.02 8.16
N GLY A 1072 -10.45 -44.20 7.06
CA GLY A 1072 -9.94 -44.01 5.70
C GLY A 1072 -11.02 -43.71 4.66
N ASN A 1073 -10.70 -44.00 3.40
CA ASN A 1073 -11.61 -43.76 2.26
C ASN A 1073 -12.89 -44.60 2.28
N GLU A 1074 -12.92 -45.67 3.06
CA GLU A 1074 -14.06 -46.61 3.12
C GLU A 1074 -15.32 -46.00 3.78
N GLY A 1075 -15.23 -44.81 4.38
CA GLY A 1075 -16.34 -44.26 5.17
C GLY A 1075 -16.62 -45.03 6.47
N THR A 1076 -15.70 -45.92 6.87
CA THR A 1076 -15.79 -46.73 8.09
C THR A 1076 -14.66 -46.39 9.05
N VAL A 1077 -14.92 -46.58 10.35
CA VAL A 1077 -13.90 -46.53 11.40
C VAL A 1077 -13.69 -47.94 11.93
N ARG A 1078 -12.45 -48.42 11.95
CA ARG A 1078 -12.08 -49.76 12.43
C ARG A 1078 -11.36 -49.68 13.75
N LEU A 1079 -11.75 -50.55 14.68
CA LEU A 1079 -11.10 -50.72 15.98
C LEU A 1079 -10.23 -51.98 15.95
N TRP A 1080 -8.99 -51.81 16.39
CA TRP A 1080 -7.98 -52.86 16.46
C TRP A 1080 -7.50 -53.01 17.88
N ASP A 1081 -7.23 -54.24 18.28
CA ASP A 1081 -6.44 -54.51 19.47
C ASP A 1081 -4.94 -54.37 19.10
N PRO A 1082 -4.20 -53.43 19.69
CA PRO A 1082 -2.79 -53.21 19.37
C PRO A 1082 -1.88 -54.36 19.83
N GLU A 1083 -2.29 -55.19 20.79
CA GLU A 1083 -1.54 -56.36 21.25
C GLU A 1083 -1.65 -57.52 20.26
N THR A 1084 -2.88 -57.87 19.88
CA THR A 1084 -3.13 -58.99 18.96
C THR A 1084 -3.02 -58.60 17.48
N GLN A 1085 -3.07 -57.28 17.18
CA GLN A 1085 -3.19 -56.69 15.85
C GLN A 1085 -4.40 -57.22 15.07
N GLN A 1086 -5.43 -57.69 15.78
CA GLN A 1086 -6.68 -58.15 15.19
C GLN A 1086 -7.72 -57.02 15.18
N GLN A 1087 -8.56 -57.05 14.16
CA GLN A 1087 -9.71 -56.16 14.07
C GLN A 1087 -10.79 -56.66 15.02
N GLU A 1088 -11.21 -55.82 15.97
CA GLU A 1088 -12.31 -56.14 16.87
C GLU A 1088 -13.66 -55.74 16.28
N ARG A 1089 -13.74 -54.52 15.73
CA ARG A 1089 -15.02 -53.92 15.31
C ARG A 1089 -14.88 -52.97 14.13
N THR A 1090 -16.00 -52.77 13.43
CA THR A 1090 -16.18 -51.76 12.38
C THR A 1090 -17.39 -50.92 12.70
N LEU A 1091 -17.21 -49.60 12.65
CA LEU A 1091 -18.25 -48.61 12.82
C LEU A 1091 -18.60 -48.08 11.43
N GLU A 1092 -19.84 -48.29 11.01
CA GLU A 1092 -20.33 -47.95 9.68
C GLU A 1092 -21.39 -46.84 9.76
N GLY A 1093 -21.32 -45.87 8.84
CA GLY A 1093 -22.38 -44.87 8.71
C GLY A 1093 -22.02 -43.61 7.93
N HIS A 1094 -20.74 -43.23 7.83
CA HIS A 1094 -20.34 -42.11 6.98
C HIS A 1094 -20.48 -42.45 5.50
N THR A 1095 -20.88 -41.46 4.68
CA THR A 1095 -21.03 -41.63 3.23
C THR A 1095 -19.85 -41.05 2.44
N GLY A 1096 -18.88 -40.45 3.13
CA GLY A 1096 -17.66 -39.86 2.59
C GLY A 1096 -16.43 -40.35 3.36
N TRP A 1097 -15.24 -39.89 2.94
CA TRP A 1097 -13.97 -40.28 3.57
C TRP A 1097 -13.88 -39.75 5.00
N VAL A 1098 -13.46 -40.60 5.93
CA VAL A 1098 -13.26 -40.19 7.32
C VAL A 1098 -11.84 -39.64 7.48
N ARG A 1099 -11.72 -38.36 7.84
CA ARG A 1099 -10.45 -37.61 7.87
C ARG A 1099 -9.73 -37.68 9.20
N THR A 1100 -10.47 -37.61 10.31
CA THR A 1100 -9.93 -37.59 11.67
C THR A 1100 -10.84 -38.39 12.60
N VAL A 1101 -10.23 -39.03 13.61
CA VAL A 1101 -10.93 -39.64 14.75
C VAL A 1101 -10.28 -39.18 16.05
N CYS A 1102 -11.08 -38.89 17.08
CA CYS A 1102 -10.56 -38.54 18.41
C CYS A 1102 -11.47 -39.08 19.53
N PRO A 1103 -10.92 -39.46 20.69
CA PRO A 1103 -11.71 -39.86 21.83
C PRO A 1103 -12.25 -38.61 22.55
N VAL A 1104 -13.44 -38.73 23.14
CA VAL A 1104 -14.05 -37.69 23.96
C VAL A 1104 -14.72 -38.33 25.16
N VAL A 1105 -14.51 -37.78 26.35
CA VAL A 1105 -15.15 -38.25 27.58
C VAL A 1105 -16.38 -37.39 27.85
N VAL A 1106 -17.52 -38.06 27.97
CA VAL A 1106 -18.83 -37.45 28.22
C VAL A 1106 -19.45 -38.14 29.42
N GLN A 1107 -19.67 -37.42 30.53
CA GLN A 1107 -20.19 -37.96 31.80
C GLN A 1107 -19.44 -39.20 32.32
N GLY A 1108 -18.12 -39.26 32.11
CA GLY A 1108 -17.30 -40.41 32.51
C GLY A 1108 -17.31 -41.60 31.53
N HIS A 1109 -18.05 -41.52 30.42
CA HIS A 1109 -18.02 -42.51 29.34
C HIS A 1109 -17.15 -42.05 28.17
N THR A 1110 -16.27 -42.94 27.68
CA THR A 1110 -15.45 -42.67 26.50
C THR A 1110 -16.25 -42.93 25.21
N LEU A 1111 -16.47 -41.88 24.43
CA LEU A 1111 -17.00 -41.95 23.08
C LEU A 1111 -15.88 -41.69 22.06
N LEU A 1112 -16.12 -42.10 20.81
CA LEU A 1112 -15.25 -41.75 19.69
C LEU A 1112 -15.97 -40.75 18.79
N ALA A 1113 -15.33 -39.62 18.48
CA ALA A 1113 -15.78 -38.67 17.48
C ALA A 1113 -15.07 -38.94 16.15
N SER A 1114 -15.79 -38.89 15.03
CA SER A 1114 -15.23 -39.00 13.68
C SER A 1114 -15.68 -37.84 12.78
N ALA A 1115 -14.75 -37.23 12.07
CA ALA A 1115 -14.98 -36.16 11.10
C ALA A 1115 -14.85 -36.67 9.66
N SER A 1116 -15.74 -36.24 8.76
CA SER A 1116 -15.85 -36.80 7.41
C SER A 1116 -16.07 -35.77 6.31
N ASP A 1117 -15.68 -36.16 5.09
CA ASP A 1117 -15.96 -35.45 3.84
C ASP A 1117 -17.47 -35.36 3.52
N ASP A 1118 -18.33 -36.10 4.23
CA ASP A 1118 -19.79 -35.96 4.12
C ASP A 1118 -20.37 -34.73 4.83
N GLY A 1119 -19.51 -33.86 5.38
CA GLY A 1119 -19.91 -32.62 6.06
C GLY A 1119 -20.40 -32.83 7.50
N THR A 1120 -20.22 -34.02 8.07
CA THR A 1120 -20.71 -34.35 9.42
C THR A 1120 -19.61 -34.79 10.38
N VAL A 1121 -19.86 -34.57 11.67
CA VAL A 1121 -19.14 -35.22 12.77
C VAL A 1121 -20.07 -36.23 13.43
N ARG A 1122 -19.61 -37.46 13.67
CA ARG A 1122 -20.40 -38.51 14.34
C ARG A 1122 -19.77 -38.92 15.65
N LEU A 1123 -20.63 -39.22 16.61
CA LEU A 1123 -20.27 -39.72 17.93
C LEU A 1123 -20.67 -41.19 18.05
N TRP A 1124 -19.71 -42.03 18.40
CA TRP A 1124 -19.84 -43.48 18.50
C TRP A 1124 -19.65 -43.94 19.94
N ASP A 1125 -20.54 -44.81 20.37
CA ASP A 1125 -20.40 -45.57 21.60
C ASP A 1125 -19.56 -46.81 21.31
N LEU A 1126 -18.40 -46.91 21.95
CA LEU A 1126 -17.45 -47.99 21.69
C LEU A 1126 -17.83 -49.31 22.36
N GLU A 1127 -18.69 -49.28 23.38
CA GLU A 1127 -19.17 -50.48 24.07
C GLU A 1127 -20.21 -51.20 23.23
N THR A 1128 -21.17 -50.46 22.68
CA THR A 1128 -22.27 -50.98 21.86
C THR A 1128 -21.93 -51.02 20.36
N GLY A 1129 -20.95 -50.24 19.92
CA GLY A 1129 -20.67 -50.01 18.50
C GLY A 1129 -21.73 -49.16 17.79
N GLN A 1130 -22.71 -48.61 18.52
CA GLN A 1130 -23.78 -47.80 17.93
C GLN A 1130 -23.39 -46.34 17.81
N GLN A 1131 -23.92 -45.70 16.77
CA GLN A 1131 -23.83 -44.26 16.63
C GLN A 1131 -24.79 -43.57 17.61
N ARG A 1132 -24.26 -42.74 18.51
CA ARG A 1132 -25.08 -41.95 19.43
C ARG A 1132 -25.67 -40.70 18.77
N ARG A 1133 -24.85 -39.95 18.03
CA ARG A 1133 -25.28 -38.67 17.43
C ARG A 1133 -24.57 -38.35 16.11
N THR A 1134 -25.21 -37.52 15.30
CA THR A 1134 -24.64 -36.85 14.13
C THR A 1134 -24.74 -35.34 14.33
N LEU A 1135 -23.61 -34.66 14.33
CA LEU A 1135 -23.52 -33.20 14.36
C LEU A 1135 -23.53 -32.69 12.91
N ARG A 1136 -24.53 -31.87 12.58
CA ARG A 1136 -24.75 -31.32 11.24
C ARG A 1136 -24.71 -29.79 11.31
N GLY A 1137 -23.93 -29.16 10.42
CA GLY A 1137 -23.91 -27.70 10.30
C GLY A 1137 -22.80 -27.16 9.39
N HIS A 1138 -21.72 -27.90 9.17
CA HIS A 1138 -20.74 -27.55 8.14
C HIS A 1138 -21.34 -27.69 6.74
N THR A 1139 -20.95 -26.79 5.83
CA THR A 1139 -21.45 -26.76 4.44
C THR A 1139 -20.51 -27.45 3.44
N ASP A 1140 -19.31 -27.83 3.88
CA ASP A 1140 -18.31 -28.57 3.11
C ASP A 1140 -17.65 -29.65 4.00
N ARG A 1141 -16.64 -30.34 3.48
CA ARG A 1141 -15.91 -31.45 4.13
C ARG A 1141 -15.39 -31.06 5.51
N VAL A 1142 -15.57 -31.92 6.50
CA VAL A 1142 -14.99 -31.72 7.84
C VAL A 1142 -13.63 -32.40 7.90
N ARG A 1143 -12.57 -31.61 8.08
CA ARG A 1143 -11.18 -32.06 8.02
C ARG A 1143 -10.70 -32.65 9.33
N THR A 1144 -11.12 -32.07 10.44
CA THR A 1144 -10.61 -32.48 11.75
C THR A 1144 -11.60 -32.21 12.87
N VAL A 1145 -11.41 -32.92 13.99
CA VAL A 1145 -12.18 -32.77 15.23
C VAL A 1145 -11.26 -33.01 16.42
N CYS A 1146 -11.41 -32.20 17.48
CA CYS A 1146 -10.72 -32.41 18.75
C CYS A 1146 -11.60 -32.03 19.95
N PRO A 1147 -11.42 -32.66 21.12
CA PRO A 1147 -12.03 -32.21 22.36
C PRO A 1147 -11.34 -30.94 22.88
N VAL A 1148 -12.11 -30.06 23.52
CA VAL A 1148 -11.61 -28.85 24.20
C VAL A 1148 -12.38 -28.64 25.50
N VAL A 1149 -11.70 -28.29 26.58
CA VAL A 1149 -12.32 -28.05 27.89
C VAL A 1149 -12.47 -26.56 28.12
N VAL A 1150 -13.70 -26.09 28.22
CA VAL A 1150 -14.07 -24.68 28.45
C VAL A 1150 -14.88 -24.61 29.74
N GLN A 1151 -14.42 -23.87 30.75
CA GLN A 1151 -15.08 -23.74 32.07
C GLN A 1151 -15.46 -25.07 32.74
N SER A 1152 -14.60 -26.09 32.64
CA SER A 1152 -14.86 -27.46 33.13
C SER A 1152 -15.90 -28.27 32.34
N HIS A 1153 -16.38 -27.76 31.20
CA HIS A 1153 -17.22 -28.49 30.25
C HIS A 1153 -16.42 -28.95 29.03
N THR A 1154 -16.61 -30.21 28.63
CA THR A 1154 -15.99 -30.77 27.42
C THR A 1154 -16.84 -30.42 26.20
N LEU A 1155 -16.27 -29.63 25.28
CA LEU A 1155 -16.83 -29.36 23.96
C LEU A 1155 -16.03 -30.10 22.88
N LEU A 1156 -16.62 -30.24 21.70
CA LEU A 1156 -15.92 -30.68 20.49
C LEU A 1156 -15.72 -29.49 19.55
N ALA A 1157 -14.48 -29.28 19.12
CA ALA A 1157 -14.17 -28.33 18.05
C ALA A 1157 -13.99 -29.11 16.73
N SER A 1158 -14.73 -28.73 15.69
CA SER A 1158 -14.58 -29.29 14.34
C SER A 1158 -14.18 -28.22 13.34
N ALA A 1159 -13.27 -28.53 12.42
CA ALA A 1159 -12.78 -27.60 11.41
C ALA A 1159 -13.03 -28.14 9.98
N SER A 1160 -13.32 -27.26 9.03
CA SER A 1160 -13.85 -27.63 7.71
C SER A 1160 -13.29 -26.80 6.55
N ASP A 1161 -13.45 -27.35 5.34
CA ASP A 1161 -13.23 -26.67 4.06
C ASP A 1161 -14.15 -25.46 3.86
N ASP A 1162 -15.25 -25.36 4.63
CA ASP A 1162 -16.13 -24.19 4.66
C ASP A 1162 -15.52 -22.95 5.34
N ARG A 1163 -14.25 -23.04 5.75
CA ARG A 1163 -13.43 -21.98 6.39
C ARG A 1163 -13.82 -21.66 7.83
N THR A 1164 -14.69 -22.47 8.45
CA THR A 1164 -15.16 -22.27 9.82
C THR A 1164 -14.65 -23.33 10.78
N ILE A 1165 -14.62 -22.96 12.07
CA ILE A 1165 -14.48 -23.91 13.18
C ILE A 1165 -15.78 -23.85 13.97
N ARG A 1166 -16.38 -24.99 14.30
CA ARG A 1166 -17.62 -25.07 15.08
C ARG A 1166 -17.37 -25.75 16.41
N LEU A 1167 -17.93 -25.18 17.47
CA LEU A 1167 -17.92 -25.74 18.82
C LEU A 1167 -19.26 -26.41 19.11
N TRP A 1168 -19.22 -27.65 19.54
CA TRP A 1168 -20.38 -28.49 19.79
C TRP A 1168 -20.38 -28.99 21.21
N ASP A 1169 -21.55 -29.02 21.81
CA ASP A 1169 -21.79 -29.78 23.02
C ASP A 1169 -22.01 -31.27 22.63
N PRO A 1170 -21.12 -32.19 23.06
CA PRO A 1170 -21.24 -33.60 22.70
C PRO A 1170 -22.44 -34.30 23.37
N GLU A 1171 -23.00 -33.76 24.46
CA GLU A 1171 -24.17 -34.32 25.14
C GLU A 1171 -25.47 -34.00 24.41
N THR A 1172 -25.69 -32.72 24.15
CA THR A 1172 -26.93 -32.23 23.51
C THR A 1172 -26.86 -32.32 21.99
N GLY A 1173 -25.65 -32.30 21.42
CA GLY A 1173 -25.42 -32.17 19.99
C GLY A 1173 -25.67 -30.75 19.46
N GLN A 1174 -25.95 -29.78 20.35
CA GLN A 1174 -26.16 -28.39 19.94
C GLN A 1174 -24.84 -27.72 19.61
N GLN A 1175 -24.89 -26.90 18.56
CA GLN A 1175 -23.80 -25.99 18.23
C GLN A 1175 -23.80 -24.82 19.21
N GLN A 1176 -22.69 -24.65 19.93
CA GLN A 1176 -22.50 -23.55 20.87
C GLN A 1176 -22.02 -22.28 20.16
N ARG A 1177 -21.06 -22.42 19.23
CA ARG A 1177 -20.44 -21.27 18.54
C ARG A 1177 -19.88 -21.66 17.18
N THR A 1178 -19.85 -20.68 16.26
CA THR A 1178 -19.05 -20.73 15.04
C THR A 1178 -17.95 -19.68 15.15
N LEU A 1179 -16.71 -20.11 14.91
CA LEU A 1179 -15.53 -19.26 14.82
C LEU A 1179 -15.25 -19.03 13.33
N GLU A 1180 -15.35 -17.77 12.92
CA GLU A 1180 -15.18 -17.34 11.54
C GLU A 1180 -13.99 -16.40 11.43
N GLY A 1181 -13.24 -16.51 10.33
CA GLY A 1181 -12.20 -15.54 10.01
C GLY A 1181 -11.14 -16.06 9.05
N HIS A 1182 -10.89 -17.37 8.98
CA HIS A 1182 -9.99 -17.93 7.98
C HIS A 1182 -10.50 -17.66 6.56
N THR A 1183 -9.61 -17.37 5.62
CA THR A 1183 -9.97 -17.10 4.21
C THR A 1183 -9.87 -18.34 3.32
N GLY A 1184 -9.32 -19.43 3.86
CA GLY A 1184 -9.19 -20.73 3.22
C GLY A 1184 -9.62 -21.89 4.12
N PRO A 1185 -9.77 -23.11 3.56
CA PRO A 1185 -10.03 -24.34 4.30
C PRO A 1185 -9.17 -24.52 5.55
N VAL A 1186 -9.81 -24.83 6.68
CA VAL A 1186 -9.15 -25.09 7.96
C VAL A 1186 -8.85 -26.58 8.08
N LEU A 1187 -7.57 -26.94 8.13
CA LEU A 1187 -7.11 -28.33 8.02
C LEU A 1187 -6.82 -28.96 9.38
N ALA A 1188 -6.38 -28.18 10.37
CA ALA A 1188 -6.03 -28.67 11.70
C ALA A 1188 -6.58 -27.76 12.80
N VAL A 1189 -6.89 -28.37 13.94
CA VAL A 1189 -7.30 -27.70 15.17
C VAL A 1189 -6.75 -28.48 16.37
N CYS A 1190 -6.29 -27.79 17.40
CA CYS A 1190 -5.70 -28.37 18.60
C CYS A 1190 -6.00 -27.49 19.83
N PRO A 1191 -6.38 -28.06 20.98
CA PRO A 1191 -6.50 -27.29 22.22
C PRO A 1191 -5.11 -26.90 22.75
N VAL A 1192 -5.00 -25.70 23.29
CA VAL A 1192 -3.77 -25.14 23.85
C VAL A 1192 -4.09 -24.61 25.24
N VAL A 1193 -3.32 -25.01 26.25
CA VAL A 1193 -3.51 -24.49 27.62
C VAL A 1193 -2.33 -23.60 28.00
N LEU A 1194 -2.58 -22.31 28.16
CA LEU A 1194 -1.56 -21.32 28.55
C LEU A 1194 -1.95 -20.68 29.87
N GLN A 1195 -1.04 -20.74 30.86
CA GLN A 1195 -1.24 -20.14 32.18
C GLN A 1195 -2.61 -20.49 32.83
N GLY A 1196 -3.12 -21.71 32.57
CA GLY A 1196 -4.41 -22.18 33.08
C GLY A 1196 -5.64 -21.80 32.24
N ARG A 1197 -5.49 -21.04 31.15
CA ARG A 1197 -6.56 -20.72 30.19
C ARG A 1197 -6.52 -21.64 28.97
N THR A 1198 -7.67 -22.19 28.59
CA THR A 1198 -7.81 -23.00 27.37
C THR A 1198 -8.09 -22.11 26.16
N LEU A 1199 -7.25 -22.22 25.14
CA LEU A 1199 -7.40 -21.64 23.80
C LEU A 1199 -7.51 -22.76 22.75
N LEU A 1200 -7.87 -22.40 21.53
CA LEU A 1200 -7.84 -23.29 20.36
C LEU A 1200 -6.85 -22.76 19.33
N ALA A 1201 -5.86 -23.56 18.96
CA ALA A 1201 -5.02 -23.28 17.79
C ALA A 1201 -5.66 -23.90 16.54
N SER A 1202 -5.68 -23.18 15.42
CA SER A 1202 -6.08 -23.70 14.11
C SER A 1202 -5.08 -23.36 13.03
N ALA A 1203 -4.94 -24.24 12.03
CA ALA A 1203 -4.07 -24.03 10.88
C ALA A 1203 -4.85 -24.22 9.57
N SER A 1204 -4.57 -23.37 8.59
CA SER A 1204 -5.34 -23.28 7.36
C SER A 1204 -4.46 -23.22 6.10
N THR A 1205 -5.10 -23.54 4.97
CA THR A 1205 -4.57 -23.33 3.61
C THR A 1205 -4.37 -21.86 3.25
N ASP A 1206 -4.95 -20.93 4.02
CA ASP A 1206 -4.68 -19.49 3.91
C ASP A 1206 -3.30 -19.08 4.43
N ARG A 1207 -2.46 -20.05 4.80
CA ARG A 1207 -1.08 -19.86 5.30
C ARG A 1207 -1.03 -19.10 6.62
N THR A 1208 -2.08 -19.22 7.43
CA THR A 1208 -2.13 -18.68 8.79
C THR A 1208 -2.39 -19.77 9.83
N MET A 1209 -1.82 -19.56 11.01
CA MET A 1209 -2.27 -20.17 12.25
C MET A 1209 -3.07 -19.14 13.03
N ARG A 1210 -4.14 -19.54 13.69
CA ARG A 1210 -4.90 -18.66 14.59
C ARG A 1210 -5.01 -19.26 15.97
N LEU A 1211 -4.91 -18.42 16.98
CA LEU A 1211 -5.20 -18.75 18.37
C LEU A 1211 -6.53 -18.11 18.73
N TRP A 1212 -7.53 -18.94 19.01
CA TRP A 1212 -8.89 -18.53 19.34
C TRP A 1212 -9.14 -18.66 20.82
N ASP A 1213 -9.82 -17.65 21.37
CA ASP A 1213 -10.54 -17.80 22.61
C ASP A 1213 -11.89 -18.49 22.33
N PRO A 1214 -12.12 -19.72 22.82
CA PRO A 1214 -13.36 -20.44 22.58
C PRO A 1214 -14.59 -19.75 23.19
N GLU A 1215 -14.40 -18.91 24.21
CA GLU A 1215 -15.50 -18.22 24.90
C GLU A 1215 -15.97 -17.00 24.13
N THR A 1216 -15.04 -16.11 23.77
CA THR A 1216 -15.34 -14.83 23.11
C THR A 1216 -15.37 -14.93 21.59
N GLY A 1217 -14.66 -15.90 21.02
CA GLY A 1217 -14.39 -16.00 19.57
C GLY A 1217 -13.35 -15.01 19.06
N SER A 1218 -12.72 -14.23 19.94
CA SER A 1218 -11.57 -13.40 19.58
C SER A 1218 -10.38 -14.26 19.19
N HIS A 1219 -9.52 -13.75 18.31
CA HIS A 1219 -8.36 -14.50 17.86
C HIS A 1219 -7.15 -13.65 17.53
N THR A 1220 -5.98 -14.27 17.65
CA THR A 1220 -4.70 -13.74 17.16
C THR A 1220 -4.28 -14.52 15.93
N THR A 1221 -3.90 -13.82 14.86
CA THR A 1221 -3.45 -14.44 13.61
C THR A 1221 -1.93 -14.42 13.52
N ILE A 1222 -1.35 -15.57 13.16
CA ILE A 1222 0.09 -15.80 13.02
C ILE A 1222 0.35 -16.28 11.59
N PRO A 1223 1.07 -15.52 10.74
CA PRO A 1223 1.36 -15.92 9.38
C PRO A 1223 2.42 -17.02 9.35
N LEU A 1224 2.19 -18.07 8.56
CA LEU A 1224 3.05 -19.26 8.48
C LEU A 1224 3.86 -19.35 7.19
N HIS A 1225 3.61 -18.47 6.22
CA HIS A 1225 4.20 -18.45 4.86
C HIS A 1225 3.86 -19.69 3.99
N ASN A 1226 3.58 -20.84 4.59
CA ASN A 1226 3.22 -22.09 3.94
C ASN A 1226 1.87 -22.58 4.49
N GLN A 1227 1.20 -23.48 3.76
CA GLN A 1227 -0.08 -24.04 4.22
C GLN A 1227 0.17 -24.92 5.45
N GLY A 1228 -0.68 -24.78 6.47
CA GLY A 1228 -0.62 -25.60 7.68
C GLY A 1228 -1.57 -26.79 7.61
N TYR A 1229 -1.05 -28.00 7.83
CA TYR A 1229 -1.78 -29.28 7.73
C TYR A 1229 -2.01 -29.96 9.07
N GLY A 1230 -1.18 -29.68 10.07
CA GLY A 1230 -1.22 -30.34 11.38
C GLY A 1230 -0.73 -29.42 12.49
N LEU A 1231 -1.18 -29.67 13.70
CA LEU A 1231 -0.82 -28.93 14.90
C LEU A 1231 -0.57 -29.89 16.06
N ALA A 1232 0.47 -29.61 16.85
CA ALA A 1232 0.74 -30.25 18.12
C ALA A 1232 1.16 -29.20 19.14
N TRP A 1233 0.73 -29.38 20.39
CA TRP A 1233 1.04 -28.48 21.50
C TRP A 1233 1.88 -29.21 22.56
N ILE A 1234 2.97 -28.59 23.00
CA ILE A 1234 3.90 -29.08 24.04
C ILE A 1234 4.30 -27.91 24.94
N GLY A 1235 3.89 -27.92 26.21
CA GLY A 1235 4.29 -26.90 27.18
C GLY A 1235 3.79 -25.51 26.80
N ASP A 1236 4.68 -24.58 26.49
CA ASP A 1236 4.38 -23.24 25.99
C ASP A 1236 4.53 -23.11 24.46
N GLN A 1237 4.76 -24.22 23.75
CA GLN A 1237 5.02 -24.25 22.31
C GLN A 1237 3.92 -24.93 21.52
N VAL A 1238 3.65 -24.40 20.33
CA VAL A 1238 2.82 -25.02 19.31
C VAL A 1238 3.68 -25.29 18.09
N THR A 1239 3.76 -26.55 17.68
CA THR A 1239 4.43 -26.96 16.46
C THR A 1239 3.42 -27.16 15.34
N VAL A 1240 3.71 -26.55 14.19
CA VAL A 1240 2.88 -26.56 13.00
C VAL A 1240 3.54 -27.42 11.92
N ALA A 1241 2.78 -28.35 11.37
CA ALA A 1241 3.15 -29.11 10.18
C ALA A 1241 2.77 -28.31 8.93
N LEU A 1242 3.77 -28.01 8.09
CA LEU A 1242 3.65 -27.18 6.90
C LEU A 1242 3.80 -28.01 5.63
N SER A 1243 3.36 -27.47 4.48
CA SER A 1243 3.66 -28.05 3.15
C SER A 1243 5.15 -28.27 2.88
N SER A 1244 6.02 -27.56 3.60
CA SER A 1244 7.46 -27.51 3.37
C SER A 1244 8.31 -28.02 4.54
N GLY A 1245 7.70 -28.46 5.65
CA GLY A 1245 8.42 -28.93 6.83
C GLY A 1245 7.68 -28.69 8.16
N LEU A 1246 8.44 -28.35 9.21
CA LEU A 1246 7.93 -28.10 10.56
C LEU A 1246 8.35 -26.71 11.08
N LEU A 1247 7.45 -26.01 11.77
CA LEU A 1247 7.73 -24.75 12.45
C LEU A 1247 7.27 -24.84 13.91
N SER A 1248 8.13 -24.54 14.88
CA SER A 1248 7.74 -24.45 16.28
C SER A 1248 7.66 -23.01 16.75
N ILE A 1249 6.58 -22.68 17.47
CA ILE A 1249 6.25 -21.32 17.94
C ILE A 1249 6.00 -21.38 19.44
N ARG A 1250 6.81 -20.68 20.23
CA ARG A 1250 6.56 -20.42 21.64
C ARG A 1250 5.55 -19.28 21.80
N LEU A 1251 4.55 -19.49 22.64
CA LEU A 1251 3.52 -18.51 22.96
C LEU A 1251 3.91 -17.76 24.23
N GLN A 1252 3.91 -16.44 24.17
CA GLN A 1252 4.26 -15.53 25.26
C GLN A 1252 3.10 -14.55 25.42
N ILE A 1253 1.99 -15.02 26.00
CA ILE A 1253 0.84 -14.17 26.31
C ILE A 1253 1.02 -13.56 27.70
#